data_AF-A0A4V2S307-F1
#
_entry.id   AF-A0A4V2S307-F1
#
_cell.length_a   1.000
_cell.length_b   1.000
_cell.length_c   1.000
_cell.angle_alpha   90.00
_cell.angle_beta   90.00
_cell.angle_gamma   90.00
#
_symmetry.space_group_name_H-M   'P 1'
#
loop_
_entity.id
_entity.type
_entity.pdbx_description
1 polymer ?
#
loop_
_entity_poly.entity_id
_entity_poly.type
_entity_poly.pdbx_seq_one_letter_code
_entity_poly.pdbx_strand_id
1 'polypeptide(L)'
;MTHRLLRAAVACSLIPLTWLGVSAGPAAANHVTTPVIRDVSMANLAANERELHIVVDPNNANHLVAGANERGGGNSQEWYTSTDGGRNWTNGNLPFGTLTVTDVGGDGDTLLMSDPAVDFGAGGRIYYSALAHRDSEDPCTLFVTSSTDDGTNWTDPANGVVAAGGTTICNDKEFILVDRANNDNVYVAWTPFGGTNNNEVVFSRDLNGAGDGFAFSAPLVLSTDAAQNGCLNHGAELAQEANSGDLYVAWTTFCNGIGDGADSSVWVARSTDDGQNFGAPVQVATLDNVNPALATGFRTRSFPSIDVDAATGRAFVVWADYTDADGGDADILISSAIDNAGWTAPSDVDVEADPDGQFMPWVDVAQGRVHVAYYSNDDETNNHNVFLSYGAVAATPTFTAVQVNSQPTPEATGFLGDYLAVDVGPDNVVHPSWGDGRAGVGGATDGWSARVDFSPPTTVAGTASPNPLAWGQTTTVTAKVTGAHGENEQFIPVRFTVASSGTPSDTTGTGTTNAAGQATFSYSNGSAGTDTVTIWADLDEDTVQDAGETTPVTVTWQKHATVAAYTGPTRGEYHDPLTVSGTLRDALTSAPVPGQTLTIGFGTDTCTGVTNASGVATCGFTPQQVPGPYTATASFAGSAQYEATTSPGVAFTLNKEQTTLAYTGPAFVGNGDPATLSARLTEDDPTPVAGRTVQLTLGTGPGAQSCSGVTTAAGTASCTIASVNQPGGPATVSAAFAGDAYYLPSATSASVVVFTWTPGGNFVIGDGNATVGATATFWSDTWYLANSVSGGTAPNSFKGFSNDPAGRTTCGGNWRTLPGNSPPPSNALPQYTAVLVTSKVVKSGNIIGGTKPAIAIVRVNPGYSPSPGHPGTAQVLGLLCS
;
A
#
# COMPACT_ATOMS: atom_id res chain seq x y z
N MET A 1 6.98 63.50 51.48
CA MET A 1 7.31 62.61 52.61
C MET A 1 7.47 61.19 52.02
N THR A 2 8.66 60.74 51.61
CA THR A 2 9.69 60.01 52.40
C THR A 2 9.10 58.80 53.14
N HIS A 3 9.48 57.52 53.01
CA HIS A 3 10.63 56.75 52.49
C HIS A 3 10.10 55.31 52.17
N ARG A 4 10.67 54.44 51.33
CA ARG A 4 12.01 53.80 51.38
C ARG A 4 12.40 53.16 50.03
N LEU A 5 13.71 53.21 49.76
CA LEU A 5 14.47 52.52 48.71
C LEU A 5 14.86 51.09 49.13
N LEU A 6 15.02 50.15 48.18
CA LEU A 6 16.34 49.61 47.77
C LEU A 6 16.22 48.65 46.56
N ARG A 7 17.21 48.73 45.65
CA ARG A 7 17.40 47.96 44.40
C ARG A 7 18.50 46.89 44.58
N ALA A 8 18.38 45.78 43.83
CA ALA A 8 19.47 45.07 43.10
C ALA A 8 18.81 44.05 42.13
N ALA A 9 18.80 44.22 40.78
CA ALA A 9 19.85 43.91 39.77
C ALA A 9 19.95 42.37 39.52
N VAL A 10 19.87 41.72 38.33
CA VAL A 10 20.11 42.03 36.90
C VAL A 10 19.51 40.91 35.98
N ALA A 11 18.91 41.34 34.84
CA ALA A 11 18.83 40.82 33.45
C ALA A 11 18.43 39.39 33.00
N CYS A 12 17.78 39.40 31.82
CA CYS A 12 17.54 38.38 30.77
C CYS A 12 16.38 37.38 31.02
N SER A 13 15.36 37.21 30.17
CA SER A 13 15.24 37.41 28.72
C SER A 13 13.77 37.61 28.29
N LEU A 14 13.58 38.35 27.19
CA LEU A 14 12.31 38.53 26.48
C LEU A 14 11.80 37.23 25.85
N ILE A 15 10.51 36.91 26.06
CA ILE A 15 9.66 36.15 25.11
C ILE A 15 8.30 36.88 25.10
N PRO A 16 7.75 37.26 23.95
CA PRO A 16 6.53 38.06 23.89
C PRO A 16 5.31 37.22 24.25
N LEU A 17 4.51 37.76 25.16
CA LEU A 17 3.18 37.32 25.54
C LEU A 17 2.27 37.40 24.30
N THR A 18 1.98 36.25 23.69
CA THR A 18 0.92 36.14 22.68
C THR A 18 -0.43 36.31 23.36
N TRP A 19 -1.28 37.08 22.71
CA TRP A 19 -2.65 37.39 23.07
C TRP A 19 -3.40 36.17 23.62
N LEU A 20 -3.89 36.28 24.86
CA LEU A 20 -5.02 35.48 25.33
C LEU A 20 -6.23 35.89 24.50
N GLY A 21 -6.47 35.15 23.42
CA GLY A 21 -7.78 35.12 22.78
C GLY A 21 -8.76 34.63 23.83
N VAL A 22 -9.63 35.53 24.29
CA VAL A 22 -10.88 35.14 24.90
C VAL A 22 -11.56 34.24 23.88
N SER A 23 -11.68 32.95 24.17
CA SER A 23 -12.60 32.08 23.45
C SER A 23 -13.99 32.64 23.72
N ALA A 24 -14.50 33.41 22.76
CA ALA A 24 -15.94 33.47 22.61
C ALA A 24 -16.40 32.01 22.55
N GLY A 25 -17.27 31.61 23.49
CA GLY A 25 -17.98 30.35 23.38
C GLY A 25 -18.67 30.28 22.01
N PRO A 26 -18.99 29.07 21.52
CA PRO A 26 -19.68 28.96 20.24
C PRO A 26 -20.91 29.84 20.30
N ALA A 27 -20.94 30.85 19.43
CA ALA A 27 -22.12 31.65 19.20
C ALA A 27 -23.23 30.67 18.83
N ALA A 28 -24.37 30.74 19.55
CA ALA A 28 -25.57 30.01 19.22
C ALA A 28 -25.84 30.17 17.71
N ALA A 29 -25.58 29.10 16.97
CA ALA A 29 -25.86 29.06 15.55
C ALA A 29 -27.38 28.94 15.42
N ASN A 30 -28.04 30.07 15.16
CA ASN A 30 -29.40 30.12 14.66
C ASN A 30 -29.48 29.41 13.31
N HIS A 31 -29.53 28.09 13.25
CA HIS A 31 -29.87 27.33 12.05
C HIS A 31 -30.53 26.02 12.48
N VAL A 32 -31.87 26.04 12.57
CA VAL A 32 -32.67 24.81 12.56
C VAL A 32 -32.50 24.20 11.17
N THR A 33 -31.57 23.26 11.05
CA THR A 33 -31.52 22.31 9.94
C THR A 33 -32.63 21.29 10.17
N THR A 34 -33.41 20.99 9.12
CA THR A 34 -34.31 19.83 9.14
C THR A 34 -33.48 18.59 9.49
N PRO A 35 -33.79 17.87 10.58
CA PRO A 35 -33.02 16.69 10.96
C PRO A 35 -33.21 15.56 9.95
N VAL A 36 -32.26 14.64 9.91
CA VAL A 36 -32.42 13.37 9.16
C VAL A 36 -33.08 12.37 10.10
N ILE A 37 -34.16 11.75 9.62
CA ILE A 37 -35.01 10.88 10.44
C ILE A 37 -34.97 9.47 9.85
N ARG A 38 -34.69 8.49 10.70
CA ARG A 38 -34.84 7.06 10.37
C ARG A 38 -35.50 6.32 11.52
N ASP A 39 -36.70 5.79 11.29
CA ASP A 39 -37.35 4.89 12.23
C ASP A 39 -36.99 3.43 11.99
N VAL A 40 -37.03 2.65 13.07
CA VAL A 40 -36.69 1.23 13.08
C VAL A 40 -37.59 0.51 14.07
N SER A 41 -38.04 -0.68 13.68
CA SER A 41 -38.66 -1.65 14.59
C SER A 41 -37.55 -2.28 15.42
N MET A 42 -37.67 -2.23 16.76
CA MET A 42 -36.60 -2.67 17.66
C MET A 42 -36.44 -4.19 17.68
N ALA A 43 -37.49 -4.97 17.39
CA ALA A 43 -37.35 -6.43 17.34
C ALA A 43 -38.26 -7.16 16.33
N ASN A 44 -39.19 -6.45 15.67
CA ASN A 44 -40.15 -7.01 14.71
C ASN A 44 -40.92 -8.19 15.29
N LEU A 45 -41.48 -7.98 16.49
CA LEU A 45 -42.17 -9.00 17.28
C LEU A 45 -43.68 -8.87 17.13
N ALA A 46 -44.36 -9.99 16.93
CA ALA A 46 -45.82 -10.03 16.88
C ALA A 46 -46.42 -10.24 18.29
N ALA A 47 -45.95 -9.51 19.31
CA ALA A 47 -46.25 -9.79 20.72
C ALA A 47 -47.03 -8.69 21.47
N ASN A 48 -47.50 -7.66 20.75
CA ASN A 48 -48.31 -6.56 21.27
C ASN A 48 -47.58 -5.65 22.25
N GLU A 49 -46.43 -5.14 21.85
CA GLU A 49 -45.61 -4.21 22.64
C GLU A 49 -46.25 -2.81 22.69
N ARG A 50 -46.29 -2.24 23.89
CA ARG A 50 -47.06 -1.03 24.27
C ARG A 50 -46.33 -0.31 25.39
N GLU A 51 -46.68 0.95 25.67
CA GLU A 51 -46.17 1.71 26.83
C GLU A 51 -44.64 1.75 26.84
N LEU A 52 -44.07 2.38 25.81
CA LEU A 52 -42.63 2.39 25.62
C LEU A 52 -41.96 3.49 26.44
N HIS A 53 -40.87 3.14 27.12
CA HIS A 53 -39.94 4.07 27.73
C HIS A 53 -38.54 3.82 27.18
N ILE A 54 -37.80 4.87 26.80
CA ILE A 54 -36.46 4.79 26.22
C ILE A 54 -35.54 5.79 26.91
N VAL A 55 -34.28 5.38 27.09
CA VAL A 55 -33.19 6.27 27.52
C VAL A 55 -31.90 5.97 26.76
N VAL A 56 -31.01 6.95 26.71
CA VAL A 56 -29.66 6.91 26.16
C VAL A 56 -28.67 7.01 27.32
N ASP A 57 -27.59 6.23 27.27
CA ASP A 57 -26.51 6.35 28.25
C ASP A 57 -25.83 7.72 28.07
N PRO A 58 -25.86 8.59 29.10
CA PRO A 58 -25.32 9.94 28.97
C PRO A 58 -23.80 9.97 28.79
N ASN A 59 -23.10 8.86 29.05
CA ASN A 59 -21.66 8.72 28.82
C ASN A 59 -21.33 7.99 27.51
N ASN A 60 -22.32 7.44 26.82
CA ASN A 60 -22.14 6.66 25.60
C ASN A 60 -23.40 6.71 24.71
N ALA A 61 -23.44 7.65 23.76
CA ALA A 61 -24.54 7.78 22.80
C ALA A 61 -24.87 6.50 22.00
N ASN A 62 -23.95 5.54 21.95
CA ASN A 62 -24.20 4.29 21.26
C ASN A 62 -24.99 3.28 22.09
N HIS A 63 -25.11 3.50 23.41
CA HIS A 63 -25.76 2.59 24.35
C HIS A 63 -27.14 3.12 24.73
N LEU A 64 -28.19 2.42 24.29
CA LEU A 64 -29.57 2.78 24.53
C LEU A 64 -30.30 1.60 25.16
N VAL A 65 -31.28 1.89 26.01
CA VAL A 65 -32.21 0.88 26.50
C VAL A 65 -33.64 1.37 26.39
N ALA A 66 -34.54 0.48 26.00
CA ALA A 66 -35.98 0.70 26.06
C ALA A 66 -36.68 -0.46 26.77
N GLY A 67 -37.85 -0.18 27.34
CA GLY A 67 -38.77 -1.16 27.89
C GLY A 67 -40.14 -1.08 27.21
N ALA A 68 -40.83 -2.21 27.07
CA ALA A 68 -42.21 -2.26 26.58
C ALA A 68 -43.05 -3.34 27.27
N ASN A 69 -44.33 -3.03 27.47
CA ASN A 69 -45.33 -3.96 27.99
C ASN A 69 -45.72 -5.00 26.94
N GLU A 70 -45.57 -6.30 27.26
CA GLU A 70 -45.89 -7.40 26.35
C GLU A 70 -47.24 -8.05 26.70
N ARG A 71 -48.34 -7.59 26.09
CA ARG A 71 -49.67 -8.16 26.31
C ARG A 71 -49.99 -9.29 25.29
N GLY A 72 -49.57 -10.52 25.61
CA GLY A 72 -50.09 -11.74 24.98
C GLY A 72 -49.07 -12.80 24.51
N GLY A 73 -47.76 -12.52 24.56
CA GLY A 73 -46.70 -13.45 24.09
C GLY A 73 -45.92 -14.20 25.20
N GLY A 74 -45.82 -13.65 26.41
CA GLY A 74 -45.10 -14.30 27.52
C GLY A 74 -45.52 -13.83 28.92
N ASN A 75 -46.47 -12.88 29.00
CA ASN A 75 -46.92 -12.23 30.24
C ASN A 75 -45.80 -11.47 30.97
N SER A 76 -44.79 -10.99 30.24
CA SER A 76 -43.58 -10.39 30.78
C SER A 76 -43.42 -8.92 30.36
N GLN A 77 -42.30 -8.31 30.74
CA GLN A 77 -41.85 -7.04 30.17
C GLN A 77 -40.76 -7.31 29.14
N GLU A 78 -40.81 -6.65 27.99
CA GLU A 78 -39.75 -6.70 27.00
C GLU A 78 -38.71 -5.62 27.32
N TRP A 79 -37.44 -5.97 27.21
CA TRP A 79 -36.34 -5.01 27.20
C TRP A 79 -35.69 -5.00 25.83
N TYR A 80 -35.20 -3.83 25.41
CA TYR A 80 -34.44 -3.63 24.18
C TYR A 80 -33.15 -2.91 24.52
N THR A 81 -32.04 -3.36 23.97
CA THR A 81 -30.74 -2.70 24.13
C THR A 81 -30.09 -2.49 22.76
N SER A 82 -29.55 -1.29 22.52
CA SER A 82 -28.71 -0.99 21.36
C SER A 82 -27.30 -0.61 21.83
N THR A 83 -26.28 -1.03 21.08
CA THR A 83 -24.87 -0.67 21.34
C THR A 83 -24.21 0.04 20.16
N ASP A 84 -25.01 0.47 19.18
CA ASP A 84 -24.60 1.16 17.97
C ASP A 84 -25.45 2.40 17.63
N GLY A 85 -26.03 3.02 18.66
CA GLY A 85 -26.75 4.29 18.55
C GLY A 85 -28.15 4.14 17.97
N GLY A 86 -28.83 3.02 18.26
CA GLY A 86 -30.20 2.75 17.84
C GLY A 86 -30.35 2.20 16.43
N ARG A 87 -29.26 1.73 15.79
CA ARG A 87 -29.31 1.14 14.43
C ARG A 87 -29.70 -0.32 14.46
N ASN A 88 -29.15 -1.07 15.42
CA ASN A 88 -29.49 -2.44 15.68
C ASN A 88 -29.84 -2.61 17.16
N TRP A 89 -30.74 -3.55 17.42
CA TRP A 89 -31.31 -3.79 18.73
C TRP A 89 -31.25 -5.28 19.06
N THR A 90 -30.99 -5.58 20.33
CA THR A 90 -31.18 -6.90 20.94
C THR A 90 -32.29 -6.80 21.95
N ASN A 91 -33.08 -7.86 22.10
CA ASN A 91 -34.25 -7.85 22.96
C ASN A 91 -34.37 -9.14 23.79
N GLY A 92 -35.22 -9.10 24.82
CA GLY A 92 -35.68 -10.28 25.53
C GLY A 92 -36.69 -9.95 26.62
N ASN A 93 -37.17 -11.00 27.28
CA ASN A 93 -38.14 -10.88 28.36
C ASN A 93 -37.46 -10.68 29.71
N LEU A 94 -38.01 -9.80 30.53
CA LEU A 94 -37.58 -9.57 31.91
C LEU A 94 -37.90 -10.80 32.77
N PRO A 95 -36.94 -11.35 33.52
CA PRO A 95 -37.18 -12.56 34.30
C PRO A 95 -37.96 -12.26 35.59
N PHE A 96 -38.93 -13.11 35.93
CA PHE A 96 -39.66 -13.03 37.21
C PHE A 96 -38.81 -13.32 38.46
N GLY A 97 -37.65 -13.97 38.30
CA GLY A 97 -36.76 -14.33 39.41
C GLY A 97 -37.46 -15.12 40.52
N THR A 98 -37.25 -14.72 41.77
CA THR A 98 -37.92 -15.29 42.95
C THR A 98 -39.02 -14.38 43.52
N LEU A 99 -39.42 -13.35 42.78
CA LEU A 99 -40.45 -12.41 43.20
C LEU A 99 -41.77 -13.12 43.48
N THR A 100 -42.37 -12.81 44.63
CA THR A 100 -43.68 -13.33 45.02
C THR A 100 -44.65 -12.17 45.17
N VAL A 101 -45.76 -12.25 44.45
CA VAL A 101 -46.87 -11.31 44.56
C VAL A 101 -48.03 -12.01 45.27
N THR A 102 -48.71 -11.26 46.15
CA THR A 102 -49.83 -11.75 46.95
C THR A 102 -50.94 -12.27 46.04
N ASP A 103 -51.35 -13.52 46.25
CA ASP A 103 -52.48 -14.12 45.55
C ASP A 103 -53.79 -13.75 46.28
N VAL A 104 -54.70 -13.10 45.55
CA VAL A 104 -56.02 -12.66 46.05
C VAL A 104 -57.18 -13.54 45.58
N GLY A 105 -56.92 -14.58 44.77
CA GLY A 105 -57.89 -15.59 44.34
C GLY A 105 -58.87 -15.12 43.26
N GLY A 106 -58.61 -15.57 42.02
CA GLY A 106 -59.45 -15.42 40.81
C GLY A 106 -58.92 -16.38 39.73
N ASP A 107 -59.75 -16.78 38.75
CA ASP A 107 -59.37 -17.82 37.78
C ASP A 107 -58.21 -17.34 36.86
N GLY A 108 -56.99 -17.82 37.13
CA GLY A 108 -55.77 -17.60 36.35
C GLY A 108 -54.52 -17.31 37.20
N ASP A 109 -53.80 -18.34 37.66
CA ASP A 109 -52.60 -18.25 38.53
C ASP A 109 -51.32 -17.78 37.78
N THR A 110 -51.45 -16.90 36.78
CA THR A 110 -50.29 -16.50 35.96
C THR A 110 -49.73 -15.17 36.43
N LEU A 111 -48.47 -15.17 36.85
CA LEU A 111 -47.74 -13.95 37.16
C LEU A 111 -47.52 -13.16 35.86
N LEU A 112 -47.84 -11.87 35.91
CA LEU A 112 -47.75 -10.91 34.82
C LEU A 112 -46.82 -9.76 35.23
N MET A 113 -46.27 -9.04 34.26
CA MET A 113 -45.64 -7.75 34.47
C MET A 113 -46.23 -6.66 33.57
N SER A 114 -46.20 -5.39 34.03
CA SER A 114 -46.73 -4.21 33.32
C SER A 114 -45.87 -2.97 33.58
N ASP A 115 -46.12 -1.91 32.79
CA ASP A 115 -45.66 -0.53 32.94
C ASP A 115 -44.13 -0.36 33.15
N PRO A 116 -43.34 -0.44 32.07
CA PRO A 116 -41.89 -0.30 32.18
C PRO A 116 -41.45 1.15 32.27
N ALA A 117 -40.45 1.41 33.11
CA ALA A 117 -39.59 2.58 33.02
C ALA A 117 -38.13 2.18 33.19
N VAL A 118 -37.23 2.88 32.51
CA VAL A 118 -35.80 2.53 32.44
C VAL A 118 -34.94 3.76 32.65
N ASP A 119 -33.77 3.58 33.26
CA ASP A 119 -32.74 4.63 33.31
C ASP A 119 -31.33 4.01 33.42
N PHE A 120 -30.29 4.78 33.12
CA PHE A 120 -28.88 4.37 33.21
C PHE A 120 -28.18 4.88 34.46
N GLY A 121 -27.35 4.03 35.07
CA GLY A 121 -26.32 4.46 36.02
C GLY A 121 -25.07 5.01 35.34
N ALA A 122 -24.19 5.65 36.12
CA ALA A 122 -22.97 6.31 35.63
C ALA A 122 -21.99 5.34 34.93
N GLY A 123 -22.05 4.04 35.25
CA GLY A 123 -21.23 3.00 34.66
C GLY A 123 -21.85 2.30 33.44
N GLY A 124 -22.97 2.78 32.91
CA GLY A 124 -23.74 2.11 31.85
C GLY A 124 -24.56 0.91 32.35
N ARG A 125 -24.77 0.80 33.67
CA ARG A 125 -25.70 -0.19 34.23
C ARG A 125 -27.13 0.23 33.89
N ILE A 126 -27.92 -0.71 33.39
CA ILE A 126 -29.35 -0.51 33.12
C ILE A 126 -30.12 -0.73 34.42
N TYR A 127 -31.06 0.16 34.73
CA TYR A 127 -32.08 -0.01 35.76
C TYR A 127 -33.44 -0.05 35.09
N TYR A 128 -34.29 -0.97 35.53
CA TYR A 128 -35.60 -1.25 34.93
C TYR A 128 -36.62 -1.39 36.05
N SER A 129 -37.62 -0.51 36.10
CA SER A 129 -38.80 -0.69 36.94
C SER A 129 -39.91 -1.35 36.17
N ALA A 130 -40.68 -2.15 36.89
CA ALA A 130 -41.92 -2.70 36.38
C ALA A 130 -42.83 -3.09 37.54
N LEU A 131 -44.07 -3.39 37.18
CA LEU A 131 -45.08 -3.93 38.06
C LEU A 131 -45.15 -5.43 37.94
N ALA A 132 -45.43 -6.13 39.03
CA ALA A 132 -45.76 -7.56 39.03
C ALA A 132 -47.14 -7.80 39.65
N HIS A 133 -47.99 -8.55 38.97
CA HIS A 133 -49.39 -8.82 39.35
C HIS A 133 -49.88 -10.20 38.86
N ARG A 134 -51.04 -10.70 39.33
CA ARG A 134 -51.53 -12.06 39.00
C ARG A 134 -52.84 -12.08 38.19
N ASP A 135 -53.48 -10.94 37.98
CA ASP A 135 -54.73 -10.80 37.23
C ASP A 135 -54.72 -9.50 36.41
N SER A 136 -55.87 -9.08 35.88
CA SER A 136 -55.94 -8.04 34.86
C SER A 136 -55.77 -6.60 35.36
N GLU A 137 -55.37 -6.34 36.62
CA GLU A 137 -54.74 -5.06 37.06
C GLU A 137 -54.55 -4.88 38.59
N ASP A 138 -55.01 -5.76 39.52
CA ASP A 138 -55.00 -5.44 40.97
C ASP A 138 -54.98 -6.66 41.94
N PRO A 139 -54.07 -6.75 42.95
CA PRO A 139 -53.03 -5.79 43.37
C PRO A 139 -51.69 -6.00 42.64
N CYS A 140 -50.92 -4.90 42.46
CA CYS A 140 -49.63 -4.92 41.77
C CYS A 140 -48.46 -4.43 42.66
N THR A 141 -47.32 -5.11 42.55
CA THR A 141 -46.08 -4.84 43.29
C THR A 141 -45.07 -4.15 42.40
N LEU A 142 -44.56 -3.01 42.86
CA LEU A 142 -43.55 -2.22 42.15
C LEU A 142 -42.15 -2.67 42.57
N PHE A 143 -41.29 -2.94 41.59
CA PHE A 143 -39.90 -3.32 41.81
C PHE A 143 -38.96 -2.64 40.82
N VAL A 144 -37.68 -2.63 41.16
CA VAL A 144 -36.57 -2.26 40.27
C VAL A 144 -35.63 -3.45 40.13
N THR A 145 -35.16 -3.71 38.93
CA THR A 145 -34.05 -4.64 38.67
C THR A 145 -32.98 -3.95 37.82
N SER A 146 -31.80 -4.55 37.72
CA SER A 146 -30.69 -3.99 36.97
C SER A 146 -29.92 -5.04 36.17
N SER A 147 -29.29 -4.59 35.08
CA SER A 147 -28.40 -5.39 34.25
C SER A 147 -27.08 -4.65 34.03
N THR A 148 -25.98 -5.40 34.02
CA THR A 148 -24.63 -4.91 33.72
C THR A 148 -24.05 -5.51 32.44
N ASP A 149 -24.89 -6.22 31.68
CA ASP A 149 -24.53 -6.96 30.47
C ASP A 149 -25.65 -6.88 29.42
N ASP A 150 -26.17 -5.66 29.27
CA ASP A 150 -27.03 -5.23 28.17
C ASP A 150 -28.36 -6.02 28.09
N GLY A 151 -28.88 -6.45 29.25
CA GLY A 151 -30.13 -7.20 29.39
C GLY A 151 -29.95 -8.72 29.39
N THR A 152 -28.73 -9.24 29.18
CA THR A 152 -28.49 -10.70 29.16
C THR A 152 -28.78 -11.34 30.52
N ASN A 153 -28.37 -10.70 31.60
CA ASN A 153 -28.67 -11.10 32.97
C ASN A 153 -29.22 -9.92 33.78
N TRP A 154 -30.26 -10.22 34.56
CA TRP A 154 -30.90 -9.27 35.46
C TRP A 154 -30.74 -9.70 36.90
N THR A 155 -30.61 -8.73 37.81
CA THR A 155 -30.73 -9.00 39.26
C THR A 155 -32.10 -9.58 39.59
N ASP A 156 -32.20 -10.35 40.67
CA ASP A 156 -33.48 -10.91 41.09
C ASP A 156 -34.45 -9.78 41.48
N PRO A 157 -35.62 -9.62 40.83
CA PRO A 157 -36.60 -8.59 41.16
C PRO A 157 -37.04 -8.61 42.64
N ALA A 158 -36.99 -9.77 43.31
CA ALA A 158 -37.30 -9.87 44.74
C ALA A 158 -36.38 -9.01 45.63
N ASN A 159 -35.16 -8.72 45.17
CA ASN A 159 -34.18 -7.89 45.87
C ASN A 159 -34.36 -6.39 45.59
N GLY A 160 -35.35 -6.01 44.79
CA GLY A 160 -35.59 -4.64 44.36
C GLY A 160 -37.02 -4.15 44.55
N VAL A 161 -37.80 -4.78 45.43
CA VAL A 161 -39.16 -4.34 45.73
C VAL A 161 -39.13 -2.93 46.35
N VAL A 162 -39.75 -1.97 45.65
CA VAL A 162 -39.93 -0.59 46.11
C VAL A 162 -41.13 -0.52 47.05
N ALA A 163 -42.26 -1.08 46.60
CA ALA A 163 -43.52 -1.11 47.34
C ALA A 163 -44.34 -2.35 46.98
N ALA A 164 -44.79 -3.08 48.01
CA ALA A 164 -45.65 -4.25 47.83
C ALA A 164 -47.12 -3.83 47.66
N GLY A 165 -47.84 -4.48 46.73
CA GLY A 165 -49.27 -4.21 46.50
C GLY A 165 -50.21 -4.74 47.60
N GLY A 166 -49.73 -5.66 48.45
CA GLY A 166 -50.56 -6.25 49.51
C GLY A 166 -51.80 -6.94 48.93
N THR A 167 -52.99 -6.67 49.47
CA THR A 167 -54.26 -7.30 49.05
C THR A 167 -55.21 -6.39 48.26
N THR A 168 -54.97 -5.07 48.28
CA THR A 168 -55.89 -4.06 47.71
C THR A 168 -55.19 -2.89 47.06
N ILE A 169 -53.85 -2.86 47.05
CA ILE A 169 -53.07 -1.75 46.50
C ILE A 169 -52.40 -2.19 45.21
N CYS A 170 -52.49 -1.37 44.17
CA CYS A 170 -51.63 -1.44 43.00
C CYS A 170 -50.77 -0.17 42.96
N ASN A 171 -49.46 -0.35 43.02
CA ASN A 171 -48.51 0.74 42.87
C ASN A 171 -48.30 0.89 41.37
N ASP A 172 -48.93 1.88 40.73
CA ASP A 172 -48.96 2.03 39.26
C ASP A 172 -48.69 3.50 38.89
N LYS A 173 -48.43 3.74 37.61
CA LYS A 173 -47.99 5.01 37.04
C LYS A 173 -46.69 5.47 37.67
N GLU A 174 -45.77 4.52 37.79
CA GLU A 174 -44.41 4.75 38.24
C GLU A 174 -43.51 5.27 37.13
N PHE A 175 -42.48 6.01 37.55
CA PHE A 175 -41.28 6.22 36.76
C PHE A 175 -40.05 6.17 37.66
N ILE A 176 -38.89 5.97 37.04
CA ILE A 176 -37.61 5.93 37.73
C ILE A 176 -36.65 6.98 37.21
N LEU A 177 -35.73 7.39 38.09
CA LEU A 177 -34.58 8.21 37.76
C LEU A 177 -33.38 7.72 38.57
N VAL A 178 -32.20 7.66 37.95
CA VAL A 178 -30.95 7.25 38.59
C VAL A 178 -30.06 8.47 38.78
N ASP A 179 -29.79 8.79 40.05
CA ASP A 179 -28.84 9.83 40.41
C ASP A 179 -27.41 9.31 40.30
N ARG A 180 -26.84 9.60 39.13
CA ARG A 180 -25.48 9.25 38.71
C ARG A 180 -24.40 9.95 39.52
N ALA A 181 -24.70 11.08 40.15
CA ALA A 181 -23.76 11.83 40.98
C ALA A 181 -23.65 11.23 42.40
N ASN A 182 -24.71 10.58 42.87
CA ASN A 182 -24.82 10.06 44.23
C ASN A 182 -24.89 8.53 44.28
N ASN A 183 -23.85 7.86 43.75
CA ASN A 183 -23.67 6.40 43.81
C ASN A 183 -24.76 5.58 43.08
N ASP A 184 -25.27 6.12 41.96
CA ASP A 184 -26.38 5.52 41.20
C ASP A 184 -27.61 5.24 42.08
N ASN A 185 -27.94 6.18 42.97
CA ASN A 185 -29.16 6.11 43.79
C ASN A 185 -30.37 6.05 42.86
N VAL A 186 -31.22 5.04 43.03
CA VAL A 186 -32.47 4.95 42.28
C VAL A 186 -33.58 5.68 43.00
N TYR A 187 -34.26 6.56 42.27
CA TYR A 187 -35.44 7.30 42.68
C TYR A 187 -36.65 6.77 41.95
N VAL A 188 -37.76 6.63 42.69
CA VAL A 188 -39.01 6.07 42.16
C VAL A 188 -40.16 6.91 42.68
N ALA A 189 -41.02 7.41 41.80
CA ALA A 189 -42.27 8.06 42.16
C ALA A 189 -43.44 7.31 41.51
N TRP A 190 -44.58 7.20 42.19
CA TRP A 190 -45.73 6.45 41.70
C TRP A 190 -47.04 6.84 42.41
N THR A 191 -48.15 6.25 41.96
CA THR A 191 -49.47 6.36 42.59
C THR A 191 -49.86 5.04 43.26
N PRO A 192 -50.13 4.99 44.57
CA PRO A 192 -50.59 3.78 45.25
C PRO A 192 -52.12 3.64 45.14
N PHE A 193 -52.62 3.07 44.05
CA PHE A 193 -54.05 2.85 43.83
C PHE A 193 -54.63 1.86 44.84
N GLY A 194 -55.60 2.32 45.62
CA GLY A 194 -56.49 1.51 46.46
C GLY A 194 -57.10 2.33 47.61
N GLY A 195 -58.43 2.47 47.63
CA GLY A 195 -59.13 3.16 48.72
C GLY A 195 -58.80 4.66 48.79
N THR A 196 -58.33 5.14 49.95
CA THR A 196 -57.93 6.55 50.12
C THR A 196 -56.57 6.89 49.51
N ASN A 197 -55.78 5.87 49.15
CA ASN A 197 -54.43 6.04 48.63
C ASN A 197 -54.41 6.56 47.18
N ASN A 198 -55.54 6.45 46.45
CA ASN A 198 -55.69 7.06 45.12
C ASN A 198 -55.49 8.58 45.11
N ASN A 199 -55.53 9.20 46.30
CA ASN A 199 -55.33 10.62 46.48
C ASN A 199 -53.86 10.98 46.73
N GLU A 200 -52.94 10.03 46.61
CA GLU A 200 -51.54 10.20 46.94
C GLU A 200 -50.65 10.06 45.69
N VAL A 201 -49.69 10.97 45.54
CA VAL A 201 -48.46 10.71 44.77
C VAL A 201 -47.34 10.55 45.79
N VAL A 202 -46.58 9.47 45.65
CA VAL A 202 -45.55 9.10 46.62
C VAL A 202 -44.19 8.94 45.95
N PHE A 203 -43.16 9.06 46.77
CA PHE A 203 -41.76 8.97 46.38
C PHE A 203 -40.99 8.01 47.29
N SER A 204 -40.04 7.27 46.72
CA SER A 204 -39.02 6.54 47.47
C SER A 204 -37.67 6.59 46.77
N ARG A 205 -36.62 6.46 47.56
CA ARG A 205 -35.23 6.44 47.09
C ARG A 205 -34.47 5.25 47.65
N ASP A 206 -33.54 4.73 46.88
CA ASP A 206 -32.56 3.77 47.36
C ASP A 206 -31.65 4.41 48.41
N LEU A 207 -31.41 3.68 49.48
CA LEU A 207 -30.55 4.06 50.61
C LEU A 207 -29.15 3.42 50.51
N ASN A 208 -28.78 2.90 49.35
CA ASN A 208 -27.51 2.21 49.09
C ASN A 208 -27.31 0.98 49.99
N GLY A 209 -28.33 0.13 50.07
CA GLY A 209 -28.33 -1.07 50.92
C GLY A 209 -27.24 -2.08 50.55
N ALA A 210 -26.41 -2.46 51.51
CA ALA A 210 -25.19 -3.23 51.29
C ALA A 210 -25.42 -4.72 50.92
N GLY A 211 -24.72 -5.19 49.89
CA GLY A 211 -24.25 -6.58 49.78
C GLY A 211 -25.05 -7.54 48.90
N ASP A 212 -26.35 -7.31 48.67
CA ASP A 212 -27.22 -8.24 47.93
C ASP A 212 -28.46 -7.63 47.20
N GLY A 213 -28.75 -6.33 47.29
CA GLY A 213 -29.94 -5.75 46.64
C GLY A 213 -30.17 -4.25 46.89
N PHE A 214 -31.27 -3.70 46.35
CA PHE A 214 -31.74 -2.34 46.60
C PHE A 214 -32.34 -2.23 48.01
N ALA A 215 -32.28 -1.04 48.62
CA ALA A 215 -32.93 -0.77 49.91
C ALA A 215 -33.68 0.56 49.88
N PHE A 216 -34.95 0.51 49.47
CA PHE A 216 -35.79 1.69 49.36
C PHE A 216 -36.23 2.25 50.72
N SER A 217 -36.32 3.58 50.80
CA SER A 217 -36.92 4.29 51.92
C SER A 217 -38.41 3.98 52.09
N ALA A 218 -38.97 4.34 53.24
CA ALA A 218 -40.43 4.36 53.37
C ALA A 218 -41.03 5.41 52.40
N PRO A 219 -42.17 5.14 51.74
CA PRO A 219 -42.78 6.08 50.82
C PRO A 219 -43.10 7.43 51.48
N LEU A 220 -42.71 8.52 50.81
CA LEU A 220 -43.00 9.90 51.19
C LEU A 220 -44.14 10.44 50.31
N VAL A 221 -45.23 10.90 50.93
CA VAL A 221 -46.35 11.52 50.20
C VAL A 221 -45.98 12.94 49.76
N LEU A 222 -46.10 13.21 48.46
CA LEU A 222 -45.78 14.50 47.82
C LEU A 222 -47.01 15.40 47.67
N SER A 223 -48.18 14.81 47.39
CA SER A 223 -49.48 15.48 47.18
C SER A 223 -50.07 16.02 48.49
N THR A 224 -49.34 16.95 49.12
CA THR A 224 -49.60 17.46 50.48
C THR A 224 -50.39 18.76 50.51
N ASP A 225 -50.68 19.38 49.35
CA ASP A 225 -51.44 20.62 49.31
C ASP A 225 -52.91 20.38 49.63
N ALA A 226 -53.50 21.29 50.41
CA ALA A 226 -54.87 21.17 50.87
C ALA A 226 -55.91 21.21 49.73
N ALA A 227 -55.57 21.81 48.58
CA ALA A 227 -56.39 21.83 47.38
C ALA A 227 -56.54 20.45 46.72
N GLN A 228 -55.61 19.52 46.99
CA GLN A 228 -55.63 18.16 46.45
C GLN A 228 -56.38 17.17 47.36
N ASN A 229 -56.89 17.62 48.51
CA ASN A 229 -57.58 16.76 49.47
C ASN A 229 -58.83 16.11 48.87
N GLY A 230 -58.80 14.78 48.75
CA GLY A 230 -59.91 14.01 48.18
C GLY A 230 -59.93 13.97 46.66
N CYS A 231 -58.93 14.55 46.00
CA CYS A 231 -58.71 14.46 44.57
C CYS A 231 -57.84 13.25 44.24
N LEU A 232 -58.00 12.68 43.05
CA LEU A 232 -57.13 11.59 42.57
C LEU A 232 -55.83 12.21 42.03
N ASN A 233 -54.68 11.56 42.21
CA ASN A 233 -53.38 12.07 41.74
C ASN A 233 -52.62 10.99 40.98
N HIS A 234 -52.35 11.18 39.68
CA HIS A 234 -51.76 10.12 38.81
C HIS A 234 -50.59 10.66 37.96
N GLY A 235 -49.73 9.75 37.49
CA GLY A 235 -48.69 10.02 36.48
C GLY A 235 -47.48 10.75 37.04
N ALA A 236 -46.73 10.09 37.93
CA ALA A 236 -45.66 10.71 38.71
C ALA A 236 -44.29 10.59 38.00
N GLU A 237 -43.99 11.51 37.11
CA GLU A 237 -42.74 11.53 36.34
C GLU A 237 -41.69 12.43 37.03
N LEU A 238 -40.39 12.13 36.83
CA LEU A 238 -39.28 12.73 37.56
C LEU A 238 -38.24 13.35 36.62
N ALA A 239 -37.65 14.46 37.07
CA ALA A 239 -36.47 15.05 36.45
C ALA A 239 -35.44 15.47 37.48
N GLN A 240 -34.16 15.45 37.12
CA GLN A 240 -33.06 15.90 37.98
C GLN A 240 -32.19 16.95 37.29
N GLU A 241 -31.97 18.08 37.96
CA GLU A 241 -31.02 19.09 37.48
C GLU A 241 -29.58 18.61 37.75
N ALA A 242 -28.83 18.37 36.68
CA ALA A 242 -27.54 17.66 36.75
C ALA A 242 -26.44 18.36 37.57
N ASN A 243 -26.52 19.68 37.82
CA ASN A 243 -25.46 20.42 38.52
C ASN A 243 -25.69 20.54 40.02
N SER A 244 -26.93 20.76 40.44
CA SER A 244 -27.37 20.99 41.81
C SER A 244 -27.87 19.71 42.46
N GLY A 245 -28.29 18.72 41.65
CA GLY A 245 -28.91 17.49 42.12
C GLY A 245 -30.38 17.66 42.50
N ASP A 246 -30.98 18.80 42.17
CA ASP A 246 -32.37 19.08 42.50
C ASP A 246 -33.31 18.13 41.77
N LEU A 247 -34.23 17.54 42.52
CA LEU A 247 -35.18 16.57 42.01
C LEU A 247 -36.56 17.21 41.90
N TYR A 248 -37.23 16.97 40.78
CA TYR A 248 -38.58 17.43 40.49
C TYR A 248 -39.47 16.21 40.26
N VAL A 249 -40.71 16.29 40.73
CA VAL A 249 -41.74 15.28 40.43
C VAL A 249 -42.99 16.00 39.96
N ALA A 250 -43.47 15.67 38.77
CA ALA A 250 -44.68 16.22 38.16
C ALA A 250 -45.82 15.19 38.18
N TRP A 251 -47.08 15.65 38.34
CA TRP A 251 -48.26 14.79 38.25
C TRP A 251 -49.53 15.58 37.92
N THR A 252 -50.59 14.85 37.54
CA THR A 252 -51.93 15.43 37.37
C THR A 252 -52.83 15.16 38.58
N THR A 253 -53.54 16.18 39.02
CA THR A 253 -54.59 16.10 40.05
C THR A 253 -55.98 16.21 39.42
N PHE A 254 -56.85 15.25 39.75
CA PHE A 254 -58.24 15.14 39.29
C PHE A 254 -59.22 15.26 40.47
N CYS A 255 -59.74 16.46 40.71
CA CYS A 255 -60.70 16.68 41.80
C CYS A 255 -62.16 16.37 41.40
N ASN A 256 -62.46 16.44 40.11
CA ASN A 256 -63.82 16.29 39.58
C ASN A 256 -64.00 15.03 38.72
N GLY A 257 -63.10 14.05 38.88
CA GLY A 257 -63.08 12.80 38.13
C GLY A 257 -62.06 12.80 36.98
N ILE A 258 -61.83 11.62 36.40
CA ILE A 258 -60.85 11.36 35.32
C ILE A 258 -61.52 11.32 33.93
N GLY A 259 -62.69 11.95 33.82
CA GLY A 259 -63.46 11.97 32.58
C GLY A 259 -62.81 12.86 31.53
N ASP A 260 -63.24 12.66 30.28
CA ASP A 260 -62.92 13.57 29.17
C ASP A 260 -63.43 14.98 29.45
N GLY A 261 -62.59 15.99 29.27
CA GLY A 261 -62.88 17.40 29.56
C GLY A 261 -63.10 17.72 31.04
N ALA A 262 -62.64 16.88 31.96
CA ALA A 262 -62.79 17.13 33.39
C ALA A 262 -61.74 18.14 33.91
N ASP A 263 -62.20 19.17 34.62
CA ASP A 263 -61.34 20.17 35.28
C ASP A 263 -60.27 19.49 36.15
N SER A 264 -59.01 19.68 35.76
CA SER A 264 -57.83 19.05 36.36
C SER A 264 -56.68 20.06 36.49
N SER A 265 -55.53 19.63 37.00
CA SER A 265 -54.37 20.51 37.16
C SER A 265 -53.05 19.76 37.19
N VAL A 266 -52.00 20.39 36.67
CA VAL A 266 -50.62 19.90 36.74
C VAL A 266 -49.94 20.47 37.98
N TRP A 267 -49.23 19.62 38.72
CA TRP A 267 -48.51 19.98 39.94
C TRP A 267 -47.05 19.51 39.89
N VAL A 268 -46.17 20.26 40.54
CA VAL A 268 -44.74 19.91 40.68
C VAL A 268 -44.28 20.07 42.12
N ALA A 269 -43.61 19.05 42.65
CA ALA A 269 -42.84 19.13 43.89
C ALA A 269 -41.33 19.18 43.58
N ARG A 270 -40.56 19.86 44.43
CA ARG A 270 -39.09 19.97 44.31
C ARG A 270 -38.39 19.54 45.60
N SER A 271 -37.32 18.77 45.48
CA SER A 271 -36.36 18.46 46.53
C SER A 271 -34.99 19.03 46.19
N THR A 272 -34.26 19.49 47.20
CA THR A 272 -32.89 20.01 47.09
C THR A 272 -31.92 19.22 47.99
N ASP A 273 -32.33 18.02 48.43
CA ASP A 273 -31.60 17.19 49.39
C ASP A 273 -31.68 15.70 49.05
N ASP A 274 -31.61 15.40 47.75
CA ASP A 274 -31.57 14.04 47.18
C ASP A 274 -32.83 13.22 47.52
N GLY A 275 -34.00 13.88 47.52
CA GLY A 275 -35.29 13.26 47.82
C GLY A 275 -35.52 12.92 49.30
N GLN A 276 -34.74 13.47 50.24
CA GLN A 276 -35.01 13.29 51.67
C GLN A 276 -36.27 14.00 52.10
N ASN A 277 -36.45 15.22 51.59
CA ASN A 277 -37.61 16.05 51.84
C ASN A 277 -38.01 16.77 50.55
N PHE A 278 -39.30 17.06 50.42
CA PHE A 278 -39.82 17.89 49.34
C PHE A 278 -40.42 19.17 49.91
N GLY A 279 -40.28 20.26 49.17
CA GLY A 279 -41.04 21.49 49.41
C GLY A 279 -42.54 21.28 49.18
N ALA A 280 -43.35 22.28 49.55
CA ALA A 280 -44.78 22.26 49.23
C ALA A 280 -44.96 22.21 47.69
N PRO A 281 -45.87 21.35 47.18
CA PRO A 281 -46.08 21.26 45.74
C PRO A 281 -46.74 22.52 45.20
N VAL A 282 -46.39 22.87 43.96
CA VAL A 282 -46.85 24.08 43.26
C VAL A 282 -47.75 23.67 42.11
N GLN A 283 -48.92 24.30 42.01
CA GLN A 283 -49.79 24.17 40.85
C GLN A 283 -49.16 24.93 39.67
N VAL A 284 -48.86 24.21 38.59
CA VAL A 284 -48.27 24.76 37.35
C VAL A 284 -49.36 25.43 36.51
N ALA A 285 -50.43 24.68 36.24
CA ALA A 285 -51.56 25.11 35.42
C ALA A 285 -52.84 24.35 35.80
N THR A 286 -53.98 24.94 35.45
CA THR A 286 -55.25 24.20 35.29
C THR A 286 -55.27 23.61 33.90
N LEU A 287 -55.93 22.46 33.73
CA LEU A 287 -56.07 21.79 32.43
C LEU A 287 -57.45 21.13 32.31
N ASP A 288 -57.97 21.00 31.10
CA ASP A 288 -59.14 20.15 30.83
C ASP A 288 -58.64 18.79 30.36
N ASN A 289 -58.97 17.75 31.12
CA ASN A 289 -58.36 16.44 30.95
C ASN A 289 -58.66 15.83 29.58
N VAL A 290 -57.61 15.50 28.85
CA VAL A 290 -57.68 14.75 27.59
C VAL A 290 -57.95 13.28 27.91
N ASN A 291 -59.19 12.82 27.73
CA ASN A 291 -59.51 11.40 27.72
C ASN A 291 -60.55 11.03 26.63
N PRO A 292 -60.23 11.21 25.34
CA PRO A 292 -61.02 10.68 24.26
C PRO A 292 -60.60 9.23 24.00
N ALA A 293 -61.26 8.25 24.63
CA ALA A 293 -61.26 6.92 24.05
C ALA A 293 -61.80 7.05 22.63
N LEU A 294 -60.93 6.99 21.62
CA LEU A 294 -61.34 7.12 20.24
C LEU A 294 -62.34 5.99 19.95
N ALA A 295 -63.26 6.20 19.01
CA ALA A 295 -64.29 5.19 18.69
C ALA A 295 -63.69 3.83 18.28
N THR A 296 -62.39 3.81 17.97
CA THR A 296 -61.55 2.69 17.59
C THR A 296 -60.93 1.91 18.76
N GLY A 297 -61.08 2.39 20.01
CA GLY A 297 -60.55 1.74 21.21
C GLY A 297 -59.12 2.15 21.58
N PHE A 298 -58.56 3.13 20.87
CA PHE A 298 -57.32 3.80 21.20
C PHE A 298 -57.54 4.70 22.44
N ARG A 299 -56.69 4.52 23.46
CA ARG A 299 -56.73 5.30 24.70
C ARG A 299 -55.68 6.40 24.58
N THR A 300 -56.10 7.63 24.85
CA THR A 300 -55.35 8.89 24.69
C THR A 300 -55.01 9.53 26.04
N ARG A 301 -55.13 8.74 27.14
CA ARG A 301 -54.82 9.26 28.48
C ARG A 301 -53.40 9.78 28.47
N SER A 302 -53.25 11.01 28.96
CA SER A 302 -52.00 11.75 28.93
C SER A 302 -51.64 12.16 30.35
N PHE A 303 -50.40 11.92 30.73
CA PHE A 303 -49.82 12.38 31.98
C PHE A 303 -48.73 13.41 31.68
N PRO A 304 -48.38 14.28 32.63
CA PRO A 304 -47.34 15.26 32.40
C PRO A 304 -45.97 14.59 32.38
N SER A 305 -45.06 15.14 31.60
CA SER A 305 -43.64 14.84 31.63
C SER A 305 -42.86 16.12 31.97
N ILE A 306 -41.80 16.01 32.76
CA ILE A 306 -40.91 17.08 33.18
C ILE A 306 -39.47 16.75 32.76
N ASP A 307 -38.74 17.75 32.30
CA ASP A 307 -37.29 17.68 32.26
C ASP A 307 -36.65 19.06 32.54
N VAL A 308 -35.36 19.07 32.89
CA VAL A 308 -34.64 20.26 33.34
C VAL A 308 -33.40 20.49 32.49
N ASP A 309 -33.32 21.68 31.88
CA ASP A 309 -32.12 22.10 31.18
C ASP A 309 -30.93 22.24 32.16
N ALA A 310 -29.95 21.35 32.01
CA ALA A 310 -28.73 21.37 32.80
C ALA A 310 -27.91 22.66 32.62
N ALA A 311 -28.11 23.46 31.56
CA ALA A 311 -27.35 24.71 31.39
C ALA A 311 -27.92 25.88 32.20
N THR A 312 -29.25 25.95 32.34
CA THR A 312 -29.95 27.09 32.97
C THR A 312 -30.67 26.74 34.26
N GLY A 313 -30.85 25.46 34.59
CA GLY A 313 -31.66 24.98 35.71
C GLY A 313 -33.16 25.23 35.54
N ARG A 314 -33.62 25.45 34.29
CA ARG A 314 -35.03 25.69 33.97
C ARG A 314 -35.72 24.35 33.75
N ALA A 315 -36.75 24.08 34.55
CA ALA A 315 -37.65 22.95 34.38
C ALA A 315 -38.73 23.28 33.35
N PHE A 316 -39.07 22.30 32.52
CA PHE A 316 -40.12 22.33 31.52
C PHE A 316 -41.09 21.19 31.79
N VAL A 317 -42.38 21.50 31.84
CA VAL A 317 -43.44 20.50 32.01
C VAL A 317 -44.36 20.56 30.81
N VAL A 318 -44.64 19.40 30.21
CA VAL A 318 -45.57 19.25 29.09
C VAL A 318 -46.78 18.42 29.52
N TRP A 319 -47.96 18.71 28.97
CA TRP A 319 -49.19 17.95 29.18
C TRP A 319 -50.15 18.12 28.00
N ALA A 320 -51.13 17.23 27.87
CA ALA A 320 -52.21 17.38 26.90
C ALA A 320 -53.42 18.10 27.53
N ASP A 321 -54.08 18.98 26.78
CA ASP A 321 -55.17 19.85 27.26
C ASP A 321 -56.22 20.12 26.16
N TYR A 322 -57.49 20.31 26.51
CA TYR A 322 -58.54 20.79 25.59
C TYR A 322 -58.83 22.31 25.68
N THR A 323 -58.22 23.02 26.62
CA THR A 323 -58.55 24.44 26.93
C THR A 323 -57.92 25.46 25.98
N ASP A 324 -57.38 25.01 24.85
CA ASP A 324 -56.65 25.79 23.86
C ASP A 324 -57.50 26.94 23.22
N ALA A 325 -56.81 27.83 22.50
CA ALA A 325 -57.39 29.00 21.86
C ALA A 325 -58.05 28.73 20.48
N ASP A 326 -57.74 27.61 19.82
CA ASP A 326 -58.08 27.28 18.43
C ASP A 326 -59.30 26.37 18.26
N GLY A 327 -59.77 25.71 19.33
CA GLY A 327 -61.20 25.48 19.54
C GLY A 327 -61.73 24.05 19.47
N GLY A 328 -61.22 23.17 20.33
CA GLY A 328 -61.97 22.04 20.90
C GLY A 328 -61.40 20.64 20.68
N ASP A 329 -60.20 20.55 20.13
CA ASP A 329 -59.32 19.39 20.07
C ASP A 329 -58.25 19.44 21.17
N ALA A 330 -57.47 18.36 21.27
CA ALA A 330 -56.49 18.19 22.34
C ALA A 330 -55.12 18.66 21.85
N ASP A 331 -54.46 19.54 22.59
CA ASP A 331 -53.15 20.09 22.24
C ASP A 331 -52.11 19.73 23.28
N ILE A 332 -50.84 19.73 22.87
CA ILE A 332 -49.73 19.65 23.82
C ILE A 332 -49.34 21.06 24.28
N LEU A 333 -49.52 21.32 25.58
CA LEU A 333 -49.11 22.56 26.23
C LEU A 333 -47.79 22.37 26.97
N ILE A 334 -47.03 23.47 27.09
CA ILE A 334 -45.80 23.55 27.87
C ILE A 334 -45.80 24.75 28.82
N SER A 335 -45.21 24.58 30.00
CA SER A 335 -44.83 25.67 30.91
C SER A 335 -43.43 25.46 31.45
N SER A 336 -42.75 26.54 31.82
CA SER A 336 -41.41 26.46 32.38
C SER A 336 -41.19 27.36 33.60
N ALA A 337 -40.28 26.95 34.48
CA ALA A 337 -39.89 27.70 35.66
C ALA A 337 -38.42 27.48 36.01
N ILE A 338 -37.84 28.40 36.78
CA ILE A 338 -36.58 28.16 37.49
C ILE A 338 -36.95 27.96 38.97
N ASP A 339 -36.28 27.03 39.64
CA ASP A 339 -36.44 26.81 41.08
C ASP A 339 -37.86 26.37 41.53
N ASN A 340 -38.68 25.81 40.63
CA ASN A 340 -40.12 25.53 40.85
C ASN A 340 -40.93 26.77 41.26
N ALA A 341 -40.58 27.95 40.75
CA ALA A 341 -41.24 29.21 41.08
C ALA A 341 -41.52 30.07 39.84
N GLY A 342 -42.71 30.67 39.79
CA GLY A 342 -43.08 31.61 38.73
C GLY A 342 -43.21 30.96 37.35
N TRP A 343 -43.88 29.81 37.30
CA TRP A 343 -44.27 29.12 36.06
C TRP A 343 -44.85 30.08 35.02
N THR A 344 -44.41 29.94 33.77
CA THR A 344 -44.95 30.73 32.66
C THR A 344 -46.41 30.40 32.41
N ALA A 345 -47.14 31.32 31.76
CA ALA A 345 -48.42 30.95 31.17
C ALA A 345 -48.22 29.77 30.20
N PRO A 346 -49.13 28.79 30.17
CA PRO A 346 -49.08 27.71 29.19
C PRO A 346 -49.03 28.26 27.76
N SER A 347 -48.28 27.59 26.90
CA SER A 347 -48.20 27.87 25.46
C SER A 347 -48.14 26.56 24.69
N ASP A 348 -48.59 26.57 23.45
CA ASP A 348 -48.68 25.37 22.61
C ASP A 348 -47.27 24.92 22.15
N VAL A 349 -47.06 23.61 22.14
CA VAL A 349 -45.85 22.97 21.63
C VAL A 349 -45.88 22.89 20.10
N ASP A 350 -47.06 22.78 19.51
CA ASP A 350 -47.28 22.89 18.08
C ASP A 350 -48.58 23.65 17.87
N VAL A 351 -48.58 24.62 16.94
CA VAL A 351 -49.76 25.45 16.65
C VAL A 351 -50.24 25.05 15.27
N GLU A 352 -51.24 24.18 15.25
CA GLU A 352 -51.86 23.70 14.02
C GLU A 352 -53.10 24.53 13.65
N ALA A 353 -53.58 24.37 12.41
CA ALA A 353 -54.69 25.17 11.88
C ALA A 353 -55.95 24.32 11.61
N ASP A 354 -55.82 23.01 11.74
CA ASP A 354 -56.83 21.96 11.66
C ASP A 354 -57.16 21.43 13.06
N PRO A 355 -58.32 20.76 13.23
CA PRO A 355 -58.81 20.30 14.53
C PRO A 355 -58.34 18.86 14.87
N ASP A 356 -57.06 18.54 14.68
CA ASP A 356 -56.51 17.19 14.82
C ASP A 356 -55.83 16.99 16.18
N GLY A 357 -56.38 16.12 17.03
CA GLY A 357 -55.90 15.99 18.41
C GLY A 357 -54.49 15.39 18.57
N GLN A 358 -53.73 15.96 19.52
CA GLN A 358 -52.42 15.57 20.00
C GLN A 358 -52.50 14.98 21.43
N PHE A 359 -51.70 13.95 21.72
CA PHE A 359 -51.76 13.26 23.02
C PHE A 359 -50.46 12.54 23.39
N MET A 360 -50.36 12.19 24.67
CA MET A 360 -49.22 11.51 25.32
C MET A 360 -47.88 12.20 25.08
N PRO A 361 -47.71 13.45 25.54
CA PRO A 361 -46.45 14.14 25.35
C PRO A 361 -45.36 13.60 26.29
N TRP A 362 -44.12 13.60 25.81
CA TRP A 362 -42.92 13.40 26.63
C TRP A 362 -41.88 14.46 26.28
N VAL A 363 -41.19 15.02 27.27
CA VAL A 363 -40.18 16.07 27.08
C VAL A 363 -38.78 15.59 27.45
N ASP A 364 -37.80 16.00 26.66
CA ASP A 364 -36.38 15.93 27.03
C ASP A 364 -35.62 17.19 26.57
N VAL A 365 -34.77 17.72 27.45
CA VAL A 365 -34.14 19.04 27.33
C VAL A 365 -32.62 18.90 27.36
N ALA A 366 -32.06 18.68 26.17
CA ALA A 366 -30.63 18.56 25.97
C ALA A 366 -30.14 19.43 24.81
N GLN A 367 -28.82 19.63 24.74
CA GLN A 367 -28.15 20.27 23.60
C GLN A 367 -28.69 21.69 23.27
N GLY A 368 -29.17 22.40 24.30
CA GLY A 368 -29.73 23.75 24.18
C GLY A 368 -31.12 23.81 23.53
N ARG A 369 -31.81 22.67 23.43
CA ARG A 369 -33.16 22.56 22.87
C ARG A 369 -34.10 21.83 23.81
N VAL A 370 -35.38 22.17 23.73
CA VAL A 370 -36.50 21.41 24.29
C VAL A 370 -37.01 20.53 23.16
N HIS A 371 -37.16 19.23 23.41
CA HIS A 371 -37.72 18.26 22.47
C HIS A 371 -38.96 17.65 23.10
N VAL A 372 -40.06 17.60 22.34
CA VAL A 372 -41.34 17.05 22.79
C VAL A 372 -41.83 16.05 21.77
N ALA A 373 -41.92 14.78 22.16
CA ALA A 373 -42.52 13.74 21.34
C ALA A 373 -43.98 13.55 21.73
N TYR A 374 -44.86 13.32 20.74
CA TYR A 374 -46.30 13.12 20.95
C TYR A 374 -46.89 12.35 19.77
N TYR A 375 -48.05 11.73 19.99
CA TYR A 375 -48.88 11.27 18.88
C TYR A 375 -49.78 12.41 18.41
N SER A 376 -50.06 12.46 17.11
CA SER A 376 -51.03 13.37 16.51
C SER A 376 -51.88 12.66 15.45
N ASN A 377 -53.12 13.14 15.29
CA ASN A 377 -54.01 12.76 14.20
C ASN A 377 -53.82 13.61 12.93
N ASP A 378 -52.91 14.58 12.96
CA ASP A 378 -52.64 15.50 11.86
C ASP A 378 -52.48 14.76 10.52
N ASP A 379 -53.16 15.28 9.50
CA ASP A 379 -53.26 14.77 8.13
C ASP A 379 -53.87 13.35 7.98
N GLU A 380 -54.43 12.74 9.03
CA GLU A 380 -54.90 11.35 9.04
C GLU A 380 -56.37 11.20 9.45
N THR A 381 -57.11 10.33 8.75
CA THR A 381 -58.54 10.10 9.06
C THR A 381 -58.80 8.90 9.98
N ASN A 382 -57.87 7.94 10.06
CA ASN A 382 -58.01 6.72 10.89
C ASN A 382 -56.64 6.18 11.37
N ASN A 383 -55.63 7.02 11.45
CA ASN A 383 -54.28 6.63 11.85
C ASN A 383 -53.67 7.72 12.75
N HIS A 384 -52.57 7.36 13.42
CA HIS A 384 -51.79 8.27 14.24
C HIS A 384 -50.37 8.40 13.69
N ASN A 385 -49.88 9.62 13.63
CA ASN A 385 -48.48 9.91 13.40
C ASN A 385 -47.77 10.19 14.73
N VAL A 386 -46.46 10.04 14.73
CA VAL A 386 -45.61 10.43 15.85
C VAL A 386 -44.83 11.63 15.40
N PHE A 387 -44.89 12.70 16.19
CA PHE A 387 -44.20 13.94 15.93
C PHE A 387 -43.14 14.19 16.99
N LEU A 388 -42.10 14.91 16.58
CA LEU A 388 -41.11 15.51 17.45
C LEU A 388 -41.10 17.02 17.20
N SER A 389 -41.55 17.78 18.19
CA SER A 389 -41.42 19.23 18.21
C SER A 389 -40.15 19.63 18.94
N TYR A 390 -39.38 20.54 18.35
CA TYR A 390 -38.15 21.01 18.97
C TYR A 390 -37.97 22.54 18.85
N GLY A 391 -37.41 23.14 19.89
CA GLY A 391 -37.21 24.59 19.99
C GLY A 391 -36.04 24.94 20.89
N ALA A 392 -35.45 26.12 20.71
CA ALA A 392 -34.36 26.56 21.59
C ALA A 392 -34.86 26.76 23.03
N VAL A 393 -34.03 26.40 24.01
CA VAL A 393 -34.33 26.64 25.45
C VAL A 393 -34.60 28.13 25.68
N ALA A 394 -35.84 28.43 26.10
CA ALA A 394 -36.30 29.77 26.43
C ALA A 394 -37.44 29.66 27.47
N ALA A 395 -37.84 30.78 28.08
CA ALA A 395 -38.98 30.77 29.01
C ALA A 395 -40.30 30.36 28.32
N THR A 396 -40.46 30.73 27.05
CA THR A 396 -41.57 30.33 26.19
C THR A 396 -40.94 29.93 24.85
N PRO A 397 -40.60 28.64 24.67
CA PRO A 397 -39.97 28.17 23.44
C PRO A 397 -40.88 28.36 22.22
N THR A 398 -40.26 28.48 21.05
CA THR A 398 -40.95 28.41 19.75
C THR A 398 -40.50 27.15 19.04
N PHE A 399 -41.45 26.34 18.58
CA PHE A 399 -41.17 25.01 18.09
C PHE A 399 -41.21 24.89 16.56
N THR A 400 -40.57 23.83 16.09
CA THR A 400 -40.73 23.28 14.74
C THR A 400 -41.04 21.80 14.91
N ALA A 401 -42.14 21.34 14.34
CA ALA A 401 -42.56 19.94 14.37
C ALA A 401 -42.02 19.17 13.16
N VAL A 402 -41.66 17.90 13.37
CA VAL A 402 -41.34 16.94 12.30
C VAL A 402 -41.99 15.59 12.61
N GLN A 403 -42.59 14.97 11.59
CA GLN A 403 -43.07 13.59 11.70
C GLN A 403 -41.88 12.63 11.76
N VAL A 404 -41.86 11.71 12.74
CA VAL A 404 -40.74 10.77 12.95
C VAL A 404 -41.01 9.37 12.41
N ASN A 405 -42.26 8.94 12.36
CA ASN A 405 -42.64 7.63 11.86
C ASN A 405 -42.72 7.64 10.32
N SER A 406 -42.09 6.68 9.66
CA SER A 406 -42.09 6.59 8.19
C SER A 406 -43.42 6.15 7.60
N GLN A 407 -44.32 5.58 8.41
CA GLN A 407 -45.69 5.19 8.05
C GLN A 407 -46.63 5.43 9.23
N PRO A 408 -47.88 5.85 8.99
CA PRO A 408 -48.84 6.13 10.05
C PRO A 408 -49.30 4.84 10.75
N THR A 409 -49.51 4.92 12.07
CA THR A 409 -49.97 3.83 12.93
C THR A 409 -51.48 3.65 12.79
N PRO A 410 -52.00 2.50 12.37
CA PRO A 410 -53.45 2.32 12.19
C PRO A 410 -54.23 2.41 13.50
N GLU A 411 -55.33 3.15 13.57
CA GLU A 411 -56.21 3.16 14.76
C GLU A 411 -56.79 1.78 15.09
N ALA A 412 -56.99 0.95 14.07
CA ALA A 412 -57.48 -0.43 14.21
C ALA A 412 -56.54 -1.33 15.04
N THR A 413 -55.33 -0.86 15.32
CA THR A 413 -54.34 -1.51 16.19
C THR A 413 -54.83 -1.62 17.65
N GLY A 414 -55.65 -0.66 18.11
CA GLY A 414 -56.20 -0.66 19.46
C GLY A 414 -55.29 0.02 20.49
N PHE A 415 -55.18 -0.56 21.69
CA PHE A 415 -54.43 0.03 22.80
C PHE A 415 -52.91 0.06 22.52
N LEU A 416 -52.29 1.25 22.48
CA LEU A 416 -50.83 1.43 22.36
C LEU A 416 -50.13 1.76 23.69
N GLY A 417 -50.91 2.09 24.73
CA GLY A 417 -50.41 2.44 26.05
C GLY A 417 -51.03 3.70 26.65
N ASP A 418 -50.40 4.22 27.70
CA ASP A 418 -50.68 5.52 28.32
C ASP A 418 -49.55 6.55 28.10
N TYR A 419 -48.43 6.14 27.50
CA TYR A 419 -47.27 6.99 27.27
C TYR A 419 -46.43 6.50 26.09
N LEU A 420 -45.65 7.43 25.56
CA LEU A 420 -44.45 7.22 24.76
C LEU A 420 -43.28 7.89 25.50
N ALA A 421 -42.05 7.77 25.01
CA ALA A 421 -40.92 8.48 25.59
C ALA A 421 -39.97 9.03 24.53
N VAL A 422 -39.20 10.04 24.90
CA VAL A 422 -38.08 10.58 24.12
C VAL A 422 -36.90 10.84 25.03
N ASP A 423 -35.69 10.56 24.54
CA ASP A 423 -34.45 10.95 25.19
C ASP A 423 -33.41 11.38 24.15
N VAL A 424 -32.46 12.24 24.52
CA VAL A 424 -31.47 12.85 23.62
C VAL A 424 -30.06 12.41 24.01
N GLY A 425 -29.37 11.81 23.06
CA GLY A 425 -28.00 11.37 23.23
C GLY A 425 -27.00 12.53 23.36
N PRO A 426 -25.83 12.28 23.99
CA PRO A 426 -24.74 13.25 24.05
C PRO A 426 -24.14 13.58 22.67
N ASP A 427 -24.47 12.80 21.64
CA ASP A 427 -24.13 13.00 20.23
C ASP A 427 -25.15 13.88 19.47
N ASN A 428 -26.13 14.48 20.17
CA ASN A 428 -27.15 15.35 19.59
C ASN A 428 -28.16 14.63 18.67
N VAL A 429 -28.31 13.31 18.86
CA VAL A 429 -29.34 12.48 18.21
C VAL A 429 -30.50 12.26 19.19
N VAL A 430 -31.72 12.42 18.72
CA VAL A 430 -32.93 12.26 19.53
C VAL A 430 -33.58 10.92 19.24
N HIS A 431 -34.00 10.24 20.31
CA HIS A 431 -34.53 8.89 20.29
C HIS A 431 -35.95 8.85 20.88
N PRO A 432 -36.99 9.18 20.10
CA PRO A 432 -38.36 8.86 20.48
C PRO A 432 -38.59 7.35 20.41
N SER A 433 -39.52 6.85 21.22
CA SER A 433 -39.97 5.45 21.22
C SER A 433 -41.49 5.37 21.33
N TRP A 434 -42.13 4.49 20.57
CA TRP A 434 -43.58 4.38 20.51
C TRP A 434 -44.04 2.97 20.12
N GLY A 435 -45.30 2.65 20.42
CA GLY A 435 -45.92 1.39 19.99
C GLY A 435 -46.51 1.56 18.60
N ASP A 436 -46.36 0.58 17.72
CA ASP A 436 -46.84 0.71 16.33
C ASP A 436 -47.38 -0.62 15.78
N GLY A 437 -48.58 -0.58 15.18
CA GLY A 437 -49.25 -1.73 14.58
C GLY A 437 -49.23 -1.76 13.05
N ARG A 438 -48.35 -0.98 12.40
CA ARG A 438 -48.21 -1.00 10.94
C ARG A 438 -47.92 -2.42 10.42
N ALA A 439 -48.40 -2.71 9.20
CA ALA A 439 -48.62 -4.06 8.67
C ALA A 439 -47.39 -5.02 8.60
N GLY A 440 -46.18 -4.57 8.94
CA GLY A 440 -44.95 -5.36 8.88
C GLY A 440 -44.90 -6.55 9.86
N VAL A 441 -45.69 -6.54 10.94
CA VAL A 441 -45.48 -7.40 12.12
C VAL A 441 -46.63 -8.39 12.39
N GLY A 442 -47.35 -8.82 11.36
CA GLY A 442 -48.40 -9.85 11.50
C GLY A 442 -49.71 -9.37 12.16
N GLY A 443 -49.89 -8.05 12.33
CA GLY A 443 -51.12 -7.42 12.79
C GLY A 443 -51.22 -7.15 14.31
N ALA A 444 -50.12 -7.27 15.05
CA ALA A 444 -49.96 -6.87 16.45
C ALA A 444 -49.13 -5.58 16.57
N THR A 445 -49.15 -4.92 17.73
CA THR A 445 -48.22 -3.80 18.02
C THR A 445 -46.81 -4.31 18.26
N ASP A 446 -45.80 -3.51 17.90
CA ASP A 446 -44.38 -3.73 18.17
C ASP A 446 -43.74 -2.43 18.70
N GLY A 447 -42.56 -2.54 19.30
CA GLY A 447 -41.79 -1.41 19.80
C GLY A 447 -40.94 -0.76 18.70
N TRP A 448 -41.13 0.55 18.49
CA TRP A 448 -40.40 1.35 17.52
C TRP A 448 -39.59 2.44 18.19
N SER A 449 -38.49 2.81 17.53
CA SER A 449 -37.73 4.01 17.85
C SER A 449 -37.28 4.70 16.56
N ALA A 450 -36.88 5.96 16.64
CA ALA A 450 -36.24 6.67 15.55
C ALA A 450 -34.88 7.24 15.98
N ARG A 451 -34.00 7.39 15.00
CA ARG A 451 -32.86 8.29 15.09
C ARG A 451 -33.25 9.59 14.41
N VAL A 452 -33.37 10.66 15.19
CA VAL A 452 -33.56 12.02 14.66
C VAL A 452 -32.25 12.78 14.82
N ASP A 453 -31.50 12.85 13.72
CA ASP A 453 -30.13 13.34 13.69
C ASP A 453 -30.09 14.81 13.28
N PHE A 454 -29.72 15.67 14.24
CA PHE A 454 -29.56 17.10 14.02
C PHE A 454 -28.18 17.49 13.46
N SER A 455 -27.25 16.55 13.37
CA SER A 455 -25.92 16.75 12.81
C SER A 455 -25.51 15.59 11.88
N PRO A 456 -26.31 15.32 10.83
CA PRO A 456 -26.14 14.11 10.04
C PRO A 456 -24.78 14.05 9.34
N PRO A 457 -24.30 12.85 8.95
CA PRO A 457 -23.11 12.70 8.12
C PRO A 457 -23.23 13.51 6.82
N THR A 458 -22.22 14.35 6.52
CA THR A 458 -22.29 15.23 5.33
C THR A 458 -21.07 15.14 4.42
N THR A 459 -19.92 14.71 4.92
CA THR A 459 -18.70 14.68 4.10
C THR A 459 -17.88 13.43 4.32
N VAL A 460 -17.29 12.93 3.23
CA VAL A 460 -16.27 11.89 3.25
C VAL A 460 -14.97 12.40 2.64
N ALA A 461 -13.87 12.23 3.38
CA ALA A 461 -12.52 12.52 2.93
C ALA A 461 -11.66 11.25 2.92
N GLY A 462 -10.66 11.21 2.04
CA GLY A 462 -9.79 10.05 1.88
C GLY A 462 -8.31 10.42 1.93
N THR A 463 -7.51 9.61 2.62
CA THR A 463 -6.05 9.72 2.62
C THR A 463 -5.41 8.35 2.44
N ALA A 464 -4.20 8.30 1.90
CA ALA A 464 -3.41 7.07 1.79
C ALA A 464 -2.04 7.26 2.43
N SER A 465 -1.61 6.29 3.25
CA SER A 465 -0.30 6.32 3.92
C SER A 465 0.28 4.91 4.08
N PRO A 466 1.57 4.69 3.75
CA PRO A 466 2.47 5.64 3.08
C PRO A 466 2.13 5.86 1.59
N ASN A 467 2.32 7.08 1.08
CA ASN A 467 2.12 7.43 -0.33
C ASN A 467 2.99 8.66 -0.69
N PRO A 468 3.87 8.61 -1.72
CA PRO A 468 4.13 7.50 -2.63
C PRO A 468 4.94 6.37 -1.96
N LEU A 469 4.91 5.17 -2.54
CA LEU A 469 5.64 3.98 -2.05
C LEU A 469 6.07 3.06 -3.20
N ALA A 470 7.06 2.20 -2.96
CA ALA A 470 7.53 1.23 -3.97
C ALA A 470 6.49 0.10 -4.16
N TRP A 471 6.33 -0.41 -5.38
CA TRP A 471 5.39 -1.52 -5.64
C TRP A 471 5.74 -2.77 -4.80
N GLY A 472 4.74 -3.55 -4.41
CA GLY A 472 4.88 -4.68 -3.50
C GLY A 472 4.95 -4.31 -2.01
N GLN A 473 5.01 -3.01 -1.66
CA GLN A 473 4.74 -2.53 -0.31
C GLN A 473 3.23 -2.38 -0.08
N THR A 474 2.82 -2.20 1.18
CA THR A 474 1.42 -2.02 1.57
C THR A 474 1.16 -0.56 1.92
N THR A 475 0.07 0.01 1.41
CA THR A 475 -0.50 1.28 1.87
C THR A 475 -1.82 1.04 2.58
N THR A 476 -2.18 1.91 3.51
CA THR A 476 -3.51 1.98 4.10
C THR A 476 -4.23 3.22 3.58
N VAL A 477 -5.41 3.04 3.02
CA VAL A 477 -6.36 4.10 2.68
C VAL A 477 -7.30 4.28 3.87
N THR A 478 -7.41 5.49 4.37
CA THR A 478 -8.30 5.87 5.47
C THR A 478 -9.39 6.78 4.92
N ALA A 479 -10.63 6.33 5.00
CA ALA A 479 -11.80 7.17 4.87
C ALA A 479 -12.06 7.88 6.19
N LYS A 480 -12.48 9.14 6.13
CA LYS A 480 -12.87 9.96 7.26
C LYS A 480 -14.25 10.55 6.96
N VAL A 481 -15.24 10.21 7.75
CA VAL A 481 -16.59 10.78 7.65
C VAL A 481 -16.77 11.81 8.77
N THR A 482 -17.36 12.95 8.43
CA THR A 482 -17.75 13.98 9.40
C THR A 482 -19.15 14.50 9.10
N GLY A 483 -19.89 14.82 10.15
CA GLY A 483 -21.22 15.38 10.03
C GLY A 483 -21.21 16.90 9.83
N ALA A 484 -22.41 17.48 9.87
CA ALA A 484 -22.68 18.87 9.51
C ALA A 484 -21.93 19.91 10.37
N HIS A 485 -21.48 19.55 11.58
CA HIS A 485 -20.76 20.45 12.48
C HIS A 485 -19.28 20.05 12.69
N GLY A 486 -18.78 19.07 11.92
CA GLY A 486 -17.37 18.64 11.90
C GLY A 486 -17.01 17.56 12.92
N GLU A 487 -17.98 17.04 13.65
CA GLU A 487 -17.93 15.85 14.49
C GLU A 487 -17.58 14.60 13.69
N ASN A 488 -17.20 13.55 14.43
CA ASN A 488 -16.78 12.28 13.86
C ASN A 488 -17.97 11.34 13.77
N GLU A 489 -18.32 10.93 12.56
CA GLU A 489 -19.47 10.03 12.37
C GLU A 489 -19.05 8.58 12.54
N GLN A 490 -19.66 7.90 13.52
CA GLN A 490 -19.41 6.49 13.80
C GLN A 490 -20.44 5.59 13.09
N PHE A 491 -20.05 4.35 12.82
CA PHE A 491 -20.86 3.28 12.20
C PHE A 491 -21.29 3.49 10.75
N ILE A 492 -20.83 4.57 10.10
CA ILE A 492 -21.10 4.82 8.69
C ILE A 492 -20.46 3.73 7.84
N PRO A 493 -21.24 2.98 7.03
CA PRO A 493 -20.71 1.99 6.10
C PRO A 493 -19.84 2.65 5.03
N VAL A 494 -18.65 2.10 4.81
CA VAL A 494 -17.70 2.58 3.81
C VAL A 494 -17.25 1.43 2.92
N ARG A 495 -17.26 1.67 1.60
CA ARG A 495 -16.74 0.77 0.58
C ARG A 495 -15.56 1.40 -0.14
N PHE A 496 -14.56 0.59 -0.43
CA PHE A 496 -13.35 0.96 -1.16
C PHE A 496 -13.32 0.17 -2.47
N THR A 497 -13.07 0.84 -3.59
CA THR A 497 -12.89 0.21 -4.90
C THR A 497 -11.61 0.70 -5.55
N VAL A 498 -10.70 -0.22 -5.88
CA VAL A 498 -9.41 0.10 -6.50
C VAL A 498 -9.49 -0.06 -8.01
N ALA A 499 -9.29 1.05 -8.73
CA ALA A 499 -9.03 1.05 -10.16
C ALA A 499 -7.52 1.11 -10.41
N SER A 500 -6.96 0.04 -10.97
CA SER A 500 -5.52 -0.10 -11.24
C SER A 500 -5.27 -0.70 -12.63
N SER A 501 -4.21 -0.27 -13.30
CA SER A 501 -3.65 -0.98 -14.46
C SER A 501 -2.61 -2.04 -14.09
N GLY A 502 -2.31 -2.17 -12.79
CA GLY A 502 -1.37 -3.13 -12.22
C GLY A 502 -2.05 -4.40 -11.71
N THR A 503 -1.48 -4.99 -10.67
CA THR A 503 -2.00 -6.20 -10.02
C THR A 503 -2.13 -5.95 -8.51
N PRO A 504 -3.18 -5.23 -8.08
CA PRO A 504 -3.44 -5.01 -6.66
C PRO A 504 -3.73 -6.34 -5.94
N SER A 505 -3.35 -6.45 -4.66
CA SER A 505 -3.68 -7.63 -3.83
C SER A 505 -5.19 -7.80 -3.66
N ASP A 506 -5.89 -6.68 -3.53
CA ASP A 506 -7.32 -6.60 -3.34
C ASP A 506 -7.88 -5.45 -4.18
N THR A 507 -9.00 -5.68 -4.87
CA THR A 507 -9.66 -4.66 -5.69
C THR A 507 -10.82 -3.98 -4.99
N THR A 508 -11.28 -4.53 -3.87
CA THR A 508 -12.40 -4.01 -3.09
C THR A 508 -12.19 -4.24 -1.60
N GLY A 509 -12.75 -3.37 -0.76
CA GLY A 509 -12.84 -3.57 0.69
C GLY A 509 -14.06 -2.86 1.27
N THR A 510 -14.45 -3.24 2.48
CA THR A 510 -15.55 -2.61 3.22
C THR A 510 -15.14 -2.42 4.68
N GLY A 511 -15.71 -1.42 5.34
CA GLY A 511 -15.57 -1.20 6.78
C GLY A 511 -16.67 -0.27 7.27
N THR A 512 -16.79 -0.11 8.58
CA THR A 512 -17.63 0.91 9.22
C THR A 512 -16.73 1.90 9.94
N THR A 513 -17.16 3.16 10.05
CA THR A 513 -16.37 4.17 10.76
C THR A 513 -16.35 3.89 12.26
N ASN A 514 -15.19 4.11 12.90
CA ASN A 514 -15.03 4.04 14.35
C ASN A 514 -15.38 5.39 15.03
N ALA A 515 -15.20 5.49 16.36
CA ALA A 515 -15.43 6.73 17.12
C ALA A 515 -14.56 7.94 16.65
N ALA A 516 -13.49 7.70 15.90
CA ALA A 516 -12.71 8.73 15.25
C ALA A 516 -13.23 9.06 13.84
N GLY A 517 -14.40 8.57 13.44
CA GLY A 517 -15.01 8.77 12.13
C GLY A 517 -14.26 8.09 10.99
N GLN A 518 -13.46 7.06 11.29
CA GLN A 518 -12.52 6.47 10.32
C GLN A 518 -12.84 5.02 9.99
N ALA A 519 -12.79 4.70 8.70
CA ALA A 519 -12.75 3.34 8.17
C ALA A 519 -11.47 3.15 7.35
N THR A 520 -10.83 1.99 7.42
CA THR A 520 -9.54 1.76 6.76
C THR A 520 -9.53 0.54 5.86
N PHE A 521 -8.81 0.63 4.75
CA PHE A 521 -8.59 -0.45 3.80
C PHE A 521 -7.12 -0.48 3.40
N SER A 522 -6.45 -1.62 3.54
CA SER A 522 -5.02 -1.76 3.22
C SER A 522 -4.83 -2.70 2.05
N TYR A 523 -3.95 -2.34 1.11
CA TYR A 523 -3.65 -3.18 -0.04
C TYR A 523 -2.22 -2.90 -0.56
N SER A 524 -1.73 -3.80 -1.40
CA SER A 524 -0.45 -3.66 -2.11
C SER A 524 -0.67 -3.76 -3.62
N ASN A 525 0.30 -3.34 -4.44
CA ASN A 525 0.24 -3.52 -5.89
C ASN A 525 1.53 -4.15 -6.42
N GLY A 526 1.42 -5.18 -7.26
CA GLY A 526 2.57 -5.86 -7.87
C GLY A 526 3.21 -5.11 -9.04
N SER A 527 2.80 -3.88 -9.33
CA SER A 527 3.34 -3.09 -10.43
C SER A 527 3.47 -1.61 -10.09
N ALA A 528 4.51 -0.96 -10.61
CA ALA A 528 4.64 0.49 -10.62
C ALA A 528 3.53 1.13 -11.46
N GLY A 529 3.07 2.30 -11.05
CA GLY A 529 1.94 2.99 -11.67
C GLY A 529 1.17 3.84 -10.67
N THR A 530 -0.06 4.17 -11.03
CA THR A 530 -0.95 4.97 -10.18
C THR A 530 -2.30 4.29 -10.12
N ASP A 531 -2.81 4.10 -8.91
CA ASP A 531 -4.14 3.61 -8.67
C ASP A 531 -5.06 4.76 -8.26
N THR A 532 -6.34 4.62 -8.59
CA THR A 532 -7.42 5.45 -8.03
C THR A 532 -8.28 4.57 -7.14
N VAL A 533 -8.34 4.88 -5.85
CA VAL A 533 -9.24 4.24 -4.89
C VAL A 533 -10.46 5.12 -4.73
N THR A 534 -11.62 4.65 -5.19
CA THR A 534 -12.90 5.31 -4.92
C THR A 534 -13.38 4.85 -3.55
N ILE A 535 -13.52 5.80 -2.64
CA ILE A 535 -14.20 5.62 -1.36
C ILE A 535 -15.65 6.00 -1.57
N TRP A 536 -16.57 5.15 -1.14
CA TRP A 536 -17.99 5.42 -1.03
C TRP A 536 -18.37 5.26 0.44
N ALA A 537 -18.79 6.34 1.10
CA ALA A 537 -19.40 6.29 2.42
C ALA A 537 -20.90 6.50 2.26
N ASP A 538 -21.70 5.58 2.78
CA ASP A 538 -23.17 5.61 2.77
C ASP A 538 -23.64 6.59 3.84
N LEU A 539 -23.63 7.89 3.49
CA LEU A 539 -23.77 9.00 4.43
C LEU A 539 -25.17 9.09 5.00
N ASP A 540 -26.16 8.74 4.19
CA ASP A 540 -27.53 8.71 4.67
C ASP A 540 -27.90 7.34 5.25
N GLU A 541 -27.19 6.24 4.94
CA GLU A 541 -27.50 4.86 5.36
C GLU A 541 -28.71 4.24 4.63
N ASP A 542 -28.97 4.62 3.38
CA ASP A 542 -30.02 4.02 2.54
C ASP A 542 -29.53 2.87 1.64
N THR A 543 -28.22 2.59 1.65
CA THR A 543 -27.53 1.55 0.85
C THR A 543 -27.43 1.84 -0.65
N VAL A 544 -27.84 3.02 -1.09
CA VAL A 544 -27.78 3.53 -2.45
C VAL A 544 -26.63 4.54 -2.54
N GLN A 545 -25.86 4.47 -3.63
CA GLN A 545 -24.76 5.40 -3.81
C GLN A 545 -25.27 6.73 -4.38
N ASP A 546 -25.14 7.79 -3.60
CA ASP A 546 -25.63 9.11 -3.94
C ASP A 546 -24.56 10.15 -4.30
N ALA A 547 -25.02 11.29 -4.80
CA ALA A 547 -24.15 12.41 -5.14
C ALA A 547 -23.61 13.07 -3.86
N GLY A 548 -22.29 13.06 -3.68
CA GLY A 548 -21.61 13.59 -2.49
C GLY A 548 -21.02 12.52 -1.58
N GLU A 549 -21.40 11.26 -1.79
CA GLU A 549 -20.98 10.13 -0.98
C GLU A 549 -19.65 9.49 -1.40
N THR A 550 -19.06 9.99 -2.49
CA THR A 550 -17.83 9.42 -3.04
C THR A 550 -16.68 10.40 -3.10
N THR A 551 -15.49 9.91 -2.74
CA THR A 551 -14.24 10.66 -2.89
C THR A 551 -13.13 9.76 -3.45
N PRO A 552 -12.37 10.22 -4.46
CA PRO A 552 -11.22 9.48 -4.97
C PRO A 552 -9.96 9.75 -4.12
N VAL A 553 -9.14 8.72 -3.96
CA VAL A 553 -7.78 8.80 -3.40
C VAL A 553 -6.80 8.21 -4.41
N THR A 554 -5.71 8.94 -4.69
CA THR A 554 -4.66 8.47 -5.59
C THR A 554 -3.53 7.80 -4.82
N VAL A 555 -3.15 6.57 -5.19
CA VAL A 555 -1.99 5.87 -4.63
C VAL A 555 -0.93 5.74 -5.73
N THR A 556 0.30 6.20 -5.46
CA THR A 556 1.39 6.17 -6.43
C THR A 556 2.42 5.10 -6.08
N TRP A 557 2.54 4.11 -6.96
CA TRP A 557 3.49 3.00 -6.89
C TRP A 557 4.75 3.32 -7.70
N GLN A 558 5.84 3.57 -6.99
CA GLN A 558 7.14 3.90 -7.57
C GLN A 558 7.85 2.66 -8.10
N LYS A 559 8.65 2.86 -9.14
CA LYS A 559 9.55 1.82 -9.66
C LYS A 559 10.59 1.43 -8.62
N HIS A 560 11.06 0.20 -8.70
CA HIS A 560 12.17 -0.25 -7.87
C HIS A 560 13.50 0.23 -8.45
N ALA A 561 14.35 0.81 -7.61
CA ALA A 561 15.74 1.03 -7.96
C ALA A 561 16.42 -0.32 -8.25
N THR A 562 17.39 -0.32 -9.18
CA THR A 562 18.15 -1.52 -9.53
C THR A 562 19.65 -1.31 -9.32
N VAL A 563 20.35 -2.41 -9.07
CA VAL A 563 21.81 -2.46 -8.95
C VAL A 563 22.35 -3.37 -10.04
N ALA A 564 23.16 -2.81 -10.94
CA ALA A 564 23.93 -3.58 -11.90
C ALA A 564 25.37 -3.80 -11.42
N ALA A 565 25.96 -4.94 -11.77
CA ALA A 565 27.37 -5.22 -11.55
C ALA A 565 27.98 -5.90 -12.78
N TYR A 566 29.14 -5.42 -13.24
CA TYR A 566 29.94 -6.15 -14.22
C TYR A 566 30.64 -7.33 -13.53
N THR A 567 30.48 -8.54 -14.09
CA THR A 567 30.99 -9.80 -13.52
C THR A 567 31.83 -10.59 -14.52
N GLY A 568 32.10 -10.02 -15.69
CA GLY A 568 32.90 -10.65 -16.74
C GLY A 568 34.41 -10.61 -16.46
N PRO A 569 35.22 -11.08 -17.43
CA PRO A 569 36.67 -10.98 -17.37
C PRO A 569 37.16 -9.54 -17.23
N THR A 570 38.31 -9.32 -16.61
CA THR A 570 38.98 -8.00 -16.50
C THR A 570 40.13 -7.83 -17.50
N ARG A 571 40.33 -8.83 -18.36
CA ARG A 571 41.33 -8.84 -19.43
C ARG A 571 40.76 -9.54 -20.65
N GLY A 572 41.24 -9.13 -21.82
CA GLY A 572 41.00 -9.78 -23.11
C GLY A 572 42.13 -9.42 -24.07
N GLU A 573 42.15 -10.04 -25.25
CA GLU A 573 43.16 -9.78 -26.28
C GLU A 573 42.47 -9.19 -27.52
N TYR A 574 43.20 -8.37 -28.26
CA TYR A 574 42.67 -7.75 -29.47
C TYR A 574 42.43 -8.80 -30.54
N HIS A 575 41.31 -8.74 -31.26
CA HIS A 575 40.96 -9.71 -32.30
C HIS A 575 40.55 -11.11 -31.81
N ASP A 576 40.59 -11.36 -30.49
CA ASP A 576 40.14 -12.60 -29.87
C ASP A 576 38.69 -12.55 -29.36
N PRO A 577 37.88 -13.62 -29.53
CA PRO A 577 36.52 -13.68 -28.98
C PRO A 577 36.49 -13.54 -27.46
N LEU A 578 35.74 -12.55 -26.97
CA LEU A 578 35.55 -12.30 -25.55
C LEU A 578 34.08 -12.46 -25.16
N THR A 579 33.82 -13.23 -24.09
CA THR A 579 32.50 -13.31 -23.46
C THR A 579 32.49 -12.50 -22.18
N VAL A 580 31.60 -11.51 -22.10
CA VAL A 580 31.41 -10.65 -20.94
C VAL A 580 30.10 -10.99 -20.23
N SER A 581 30.00 -10.63 -18.95
CA SER A 581 28.81 -10.86 -18.14
C SER A 581 28.53 -9.71 -17.18
N GLY A 582 27.27 -9.58 -16.81
CA GLY A 582 26.81 -8.66 -15.79
C GLY A 582 25.59 -9.20 -15.07
N THR A 583 25.32 -8.65 -13.89
CA THR A 583 24.14 -8.98 -13.09
C THR A 583 23.24 -7.77 -12.89
N LEU A 584 21.94 -8.00 -12.73
CA LEU A 584 20.95 -7.01 -12.36
C LEU A 584 20.12 -7.53 -11.18
N ARG A 585 20.06 -6.73 -10.12
CA ARG A 585 19.27 -7.01 -8.92
C ARG A 585 18.38 -5.84 -8.56
N ASP A 586 17.27 -6.18 -7.92
CA ASP A 586 16.39 -5.23 -7.25
C ASP A 586 17.11 -4.66 -6.02
N ALA A 587 17.19 -3.34 -5.91
CA ALA A 587 17.92 -2.68 -4.82
C ALA A 587 17.20 -2.81 -3.47
N LEU A 588 15.87 -2.97 -3.47
CA LEU A 588 15.06 -3.06 -2.27
C LEU A 588 15.08 -4.49 -1.71
N THR A 589 14.89 -5.49 -2.58
CA THR A 589 14.74 -6.90 -2.16
C THR A 589 16.00 -7.73 -2.34
N SER A 590 17.02 -7.22 -3.04
CA SER A 590 18.21 -7.98 -3.50
C SER A 590 17.90 -9.15 -4.45
N ALA A 591 16.64 -9.32 -4.85
CA ALA A 591 16.21 -10.37 -5.76
C ALA A 591 16.80 -10.16 -7.16
N PRO A 592 17.11 -11.24 -7.90
CA PRO A 592 17.50 -11.13 -9.30
C PRO A 592 16.36 -10.56 -10.14
N VAL A 593 16.67 -9.71 -11.12
CA VAL A 593 15.68 -9.16 -12.06
C VAL A 593 15.82 -9.84 -13.42
N PRO A 594 14.99 -10.86 -13.74
CA PRO A 594 15.07 -11.60 -14.99
C PRO A 594 14.43 -10.85 -16.17
N GLY A 595 14.79 -11.26 -17.39
CA GLY A 595 14.17 -10.79 -18.64
C GLY A 595 14.55 -9.37 -19.06
N GLN A 596 15.49 -8.72 -18.38
CA GLN A 596 15.93 -7.35 -18.67
C GLN A 596 17.17 -7.34 -19.56
N THR A 597 17.27 -6.36 -20.44
CA THR A 597 18.44 -6.22 -21.33
C THR A 597 19.52 -5.37 -20.67
N LEU A 598 20.73 -5.93 -20.55
CA LEU A 598 21.94 -5.20 -20.16
C LEU A 598 22.81 -4.92 -21.38
N THR A 599 23.32 -3.69 -21.48
CA THR A 599 24.44 -3.35 -22.36
C THR A 599 25.74 -3.55 -21.58
N ILE A 600 26.62 -4.43 -22.06
CA ILE A 600 27.83 -4.87 -21.35
C ILE A 600 29.03 -4.69 -22.27
N GLY A 601 30.12 -4.11 -21.76
CA GLY A 601 31.35 -3.94 -22.52
C GLY A 601 32.27 -2.88 -21.94
N PHE A 602 33.23 -2.43 -22.73
CA PHE A 602 34.23 -1.43 -22.36
C PHE A 602 34.65 -0.60 -23.57
N GLY A 603 34.91 0.69 -23.36
CA GLY A 603 35.25 1.60 -24.46
C GLY A 603 34.16 1.63 -25.52
N THR A 604 34.49 1.37 -26.78
CA THR A 604 33.53 1.27 -27.89
C THR A 604 33.00 -0.14 -28.14
N ASP A 605 33.65 -1.17 -27.58
CA ASP A 605 33.25 -2.56 -27.79
C ASP A 605 32.21 -2.96 -26.74
N THR A 606 30.96 -3.13 -27.19
CA THR A 606 29.82 -3.47 -26.34
C THR A 606 28.91 -4.49 -27.01
N CYS A 607 28.17 -5.23 -26.20
CA CYS A 607 27.11 -6.14 -26.64
C CYS A 607 25.91 -6.06 -25.70
N THR A 608 24.79 -6.64 -26.10
CA THR A 608 23.59 -6.74 -25.25
C THR A 608 23.32 -8.19 -24.86
N GLY A 609 22.98 -8.42 -23.59
CA GLY A 609 22.53 -9.71 -23.07
C GLY A 609 21.25 -9.57 -22.25
N VAL A 610 20.43 -10.61 -22.22
CA VAL A 610 19.19 -10.65 -21.41
C VAL A 610 19.45 -11.37 -20.10
N THR A 611 18.99 -10.82 -18.98
CA THR A 611 19.15 -11.43 -17.66
C THR A 611 18.33 -12.71 -17.54
N ASN A 612 18.95 -13.79 -17.09
CA ASN A 612 18.27 -15.05 -16.80
C ASN A 612 17.56 -15.01 -15.43
N ALA A 613 16.99 -16.15 -14.99
CA ALA A 613 16.33 -16.28 -13.69
C ALA A 613 17.21 -15.91 -12.48
N SER A 614 18.53 -15.99 -12.61
CA SER A 614 19.49 -15.57 -11.58
C SER A 614 19.94 -14.11 -11.74
N GLY A 615 19.33 -13.35 -12.65
CA GLY A 615 19.66 -11.95 -12.90
C GLY A 615 20.95 -11.75 -13.69
N VAL A 616 21.48 -12.81 -14.33
CA VAL A 616 22.76 -12.77 -15.05
C VAL A 616 22.52 -12.62 -16.55
N ALA A 617 23.15 -11.64 -17.18
CA ALA A 617 23.22 -11.50 -18.63
C ALA A 617 24.64 -11.80 -19.13
N THR A 618 24.74 -12.54 -20.22
CA THR A 618 26.01 -12.81 -20.92
C THR A 618 25.87 -12.46 -22.40
N CYS A 619 26.94 -11.93 -22.98
CA CYS A 619 27.05 -11.72 -24.42
C CYS A 619 28.51 -11.73 -24.83
N GLY A 620 28.78 -11.91 -26.13
CA GLY A 620 30.14 -11.98 -26.66
C GLY A 620 30.36 -11.01 -27.82
N PHE A 621 31.61 -10.57 -27.97
CA PHE A 621 32.11 -9.78 -29.09
C PHE A 621 33.61 -10.02 -29.26
N THR A 622 34.15 -9.63 -30.41
CA THR A 622 35.59 -9.62 -30.67
C THR A 622 36.08 -8.18 -30.58
N PRO A 623 36.98 -7.81 -29.64
CA PRO A 623 37.46 -6.44 -29.49
C PRO A 623 38.19 -5.96 -30.73
N GLN A 624 37.86 -4.75 -31.21
CA GLN A 624 38.50 -4.13 -32.37
C GLN A 624 39.15 -2.78 -32.06
N GLN A 625 38.99 -2.28 -30.84
CA GLN A 625 39.62 -1.03 -30.41
C GLN A 625 41.10 -1.23 -30.04
N VAL A 626 41.83 -0.12 -29.93
CA VAL A 626 43.26 -0.13 -29.60
C VAL A 626 43.50 -0.76 -28.22
N PRO A 627 44.41 -1.73 -28.06
CA PRO A 627 44.84 -2.23 -26.75
C PRO A 627 45.23 -1.14 -25.75
N GLY A 628 44.81 -1.29 -24.51
CA GLY A 628 45.00 -0.29 -23.46
C GLY A 628 44.12 -0.52 -22.23
N PRO A 629 44.20 0.40 -21.24
CA PRO A 629 43.32 0.40 -20.10
C PRO A 629 41.93 0.95 -20.48
N TYR A 630 40.90 0.22 -20.09
CA TYR A 630 39.50 0.58 -20.24
C TYR A 630 38.75 0.40 -18.92
N THR A 631 37.48 0.79 -18.92
CA THR A 631 36.56 0.56 -17.82
C THR A 631 35.37 -0.24 -18.35
N ALA A 632 35.18 -1.44 -17.84
CA ALA A 632 34.06 -2.30 -18.16
C ALA A 632 32.85 -1.96 -17.29
N THR A 633 31.67 -1.96 -17.92
CA THR A 633 30.39 -1.66 -17.25
C THR A 633 29.31 -2.61 -17.74
N ALA A 634 28.27 -2.75 -16.92
CA ALA A 634 26.98 -3.31 -17.30
C ALA A 634 25.91 -2.24 -17.02
N SER A 635 25.16 -1.84 -18.06
CA SER A 635 24.16 -0.77 -17.99
C SER A 635 22.77 -1.30 -18.34
N PHE A 636 21.80 -0.95 -17.51
CA PHE A 636 20.37 -1.21 -17.69
C PHE A 636 19.65 0.12 -17.93
N ALA A 637 18.88 0.21 -19.01
CA ALA A 637 18.19 1.45 -19.40
C ALA A 637 16.90 1.73 -18.60
N GLY A 638 16.50 0.84 -17.68
CA GLY A 638 15.21 0.92 -16.97
C GLY A 638 14.08 0.20 -17.71
N SER A 639 12.95 0.05 -17.04
CA SER A 639 11.70 -0.50 -17.59
C SER A 639 10.48 0.21 -17.02
N ALA A 640 9.27 -0.32 -17.28
CA ALA A 640 8.05 0.15 -16.63
C ALA A 640 8.09 -0.07 -15.10
N GLN A 641 8.78 -1.13 -14.64
CA GLN A 641 8.78 -1.58 -13.23
C GLN A 641 10.04 -1.17 -12.46
N TYR A 642 11.14 -0.93 -13.16
CA TYR A 642 12.47 -0.77 -12.59
C TYR A 642 13.17 0.48 -13.13
N GLU A 643 13.91 1.16 -12.27
CA GLU A 643 14.74 2.32 -12.67
C GLU A 643 16.01 1.88 -13.42
N ALA A 644 16.54 2.79 -14.22
CA ALA A 644 17.81 2.61 -14.93
C ALA A 644 19.00 2.58 -13.95
N THR A 645 20.05 1.83 -14.30
CA THR A 645 21.26 1.75 -13.49
C THR A 645 22.48 1.40 -14.35
N THR A 646 23.65 1.85 -13.93
CA THR A 646 24.93 1.46 -14.53
C THR A 646 25.85 0.98 -13.42
N SER A 647 26.49 -0.16 -13.63
CA SER A 647 27.43 -0.70 -12.64
C SER A 647 28.58 0.27 -12.38
N PRO A 648 29.18 0.24 -11.18
CA PRO A 648 30.50 0.82 -10.98
C PRO A 648 31.47 0.31 -12.05
N GLY A 649 32.33 1.19 -12.54
CA GLY A 649 33.32 0.84 -13.55
C GLY A 649 34.37 -0.13 -13.01
N VAL A 650 34.60 -1.23 -13.70
CA VAL A 650 35.64 -2.21 -13.38
C VAL A 650 36.83 -2.01 -14.32
N ALA A 651 38.04 -1.88 -13.78
CA ALA A 651 39.24 -1.76 -14.59
C ALA A 651 39.39 -2.98 -15.52
N PHE A 652 39.54 -2.71 -16.81
CA PHE A 652 39.70 -3.74 -17.84
C PHE A 652 40.96 -3.46 -18.64
N THR A 653 41.77 -4.49 -18.92
CA THR A 653 42.97 -4.36 -19.75
C THR A 653 42.77 -5.12 -21.05
N LEU A 654 42.69 -4.41 -22.16
CA LEU A 654 42.78 -5.02 -23.48
C LEU A 654 44.26 -5.18 -23.84
N ASN A 655 44.74 -6.42 -23.86
CA ASN A 655 46.11 -6.76 -24.22
C ASN A 655 46.29 -6.64 -25.74
N LYS A 656 47.54 -6.43 -26.15
CA LYS A 656 47.94 -6.54 -27.54
C LYS A 656 47.94 -8.01 -27.96
N GLU A 657 47.63 -8.26 -29.21
CA GLU A 657 47.62 -9.61 -29.77
C GLU A 657 49.04 -10.10 -30.05
N GLN A 658 49.27 -11.39 -29.85
CA GLN A 658 50.53 -12.07 -30.15
C GLN A 658 50.77 -12.07 -31.66
N THR A 659 52.04 -12.03 -32.06
CA THR A 659 52.40 -12.29 -33.46
C THR A 659 53.50 -13.32 -33.57
N THR A 660 53.48 -14.06 -34.68
CA THR A 660 54.52 -15.00 -35.09
C THR A 660 55.09 -14.60 -36.44
N LEU A 661 56.41 -14.66 -36.56
CA LEU A 661 57.13 -14.33 -37.79
C LEU A 661 57.89 -15.54 -38.33
N ALA A 662 57.74 -15.82 -39.62
CA ALA A 662 58.44 -16.90 -40.32
C ALA A 662 59.21 -16.37 -41.54
N TYR A 663 60.51 -16.65 -41.64
CA TYR A 663 61.28 -16.31 -42.84
C TYR A 663 60.88 -17.21 -44.02
N THR A 664 60.61 -16.60 -45.17
CA THR A 664 60.15 -17.28 -46.39
C THR A 664 61.01 -16.95 -47.61
N GLY A 665 62.10 -16.20 -47.42
CA GLY A 665 63.02 -15.81 -48.48
C GLY A 665 63.99 -16.92 -48.90
N PRO A 666 64.93 -16.62 -49.82
CA PRO A 666 65.87 -17.59 -50.36
C PRO A 666 66.86 -18.09 -49.29
N ALA A 667 67.26 -19.36 -49.39
CA ALA A 667 68.31 -19.99 -48.58
C ALA A 667 69.74 -19.69 -49.08
N PHE A 668 69.87 -19.25 -50.33
CA PHE A 668 71.14 -18.91 -50.98
C PHE A 668 71.08 -17.47 -51.49
N VAL A 669 72.11 -16.68 -51.18
CA VAL A 669 72.17 -15.27 -51.53
C VAL A 669 73.47 -14.99 -52.30
N GLY A 670 73.35 -14.44 -53.52
CA GLY A 670 74.50 -14.06 -54.33
C GLY A 670 75.12 -12.75 -53.82
N ASN A 671 76.40 -12.76 -53.50
CA ASN A 671 77.14 -11.55 -53.14
C ASN A 671 77.38 -10.69 -54.37
N GLY A 672 77.18 -9.38 -54.25
CA GLY A 672 77.15 -8.42 -55.37
C GLY A 672 75.85 -8.44 -56.20
N ASP A 673 74.92 -9.36 -55.91
CA ASP A 673 73.64 -9.48 -56.61
C ASP A 673 72.48 -8.87 -55.79
N PRO A 674 71.37 -8.47 -56.44
CA PRO A 674 70.14 -8.15 -55.75
C PRO A 674 69.57 -9.39 -55.05
N ALA A 675 69.13 -9.24 -53.81
CA ALA A 675 68.50 -10.31 -53.03
C ALA A 675 67.14 -9.87 -52.49
N THR A 676 66.09 -10.58 -52.89
CA THR A 676 64.73 -10.37 -52.37
C THR A 676 64.52 -11.25 -51.14
N LEU A 677 64.47 -10.63 -49.97
CA LEU A 677 64.18 -11.30 -48.71
C LEU A 677 62.68 -11.21 -48.44
N SER A 678 62.10 -12.24 -47.82
CA SER A 678 60.69 -12.22 -47.42
C SER A 678 60.44 -12.94 -46.09
N ALA A 679 59.39 -12.51 -45.40
CA ALA A 679 58.88 -13.14 -44.19
C ALA A 679 57.35 -13.06 -44.16
N ARG A 680 56.70 -13.96 -43.44
CA ARG A 680 55.25 -13.95 -43.19
C ARG A 680 54.98 -13.68 -41.72
N LEU A 681 54.13 -12.69 -41.45
CA LEU A 681 53.64 -12.30 -40.13
C LEU A 681 52.20 -12.79 -39.97
N THR A 682 51.93 -13.54 -38.91
CA THR A 682 50.60 -14.00 -38.52
C THR A 682 50.36 -13.70 -37.05
N GLU A 683 49.10 -13.73 -36.65
CA GLU A 683 48.66 -13.94 -35.27
C GLU A 683 49.04 -15.37 -34.83
N ASP A 684 48.72 -15.75 -33.60
CA ASP A 684 48.94 -17.12 -33.10
C ASP A 684 47.90 -18.14 -33.62
N ASP A 685 46.78 -17.67 -34.15
CA ASP A 685 45.68 -18.42 -34.78
C ASP A 685 45.78 -18.54 -36.32
N PRO A 686 46.99 -18.73 -36.86
CA PRO A 686 47.39 -18.44 -38.25
C PRO A 686 46.80 -17.25 -39.02
N THR A 687 46.07 -16.32 -38.41
CA THR A 687 45.46 -15.19 -39.12
C THR A 687 46.54 -14.24 -39.65
N PRO A 688 46.56 -13.90 -40.94
CA PRO A 688 47.60 -13.03 -41.49
C PRO A 688 47.49 -11.58 -41.03
N VAL A 689 48.60 -11.00 -40.55
CA VAL A 689 48.64 -9.60 -40.12
C VAL A 689 49.04 -8.71 -41.29
N ALA A 690 48.10 -7.91 -41.80
CA ALA A 690 48.29 -7.06 -42.97
C ALA A 690 48.70 -5.61 -42.62
N GLY A 691 49.45 -4.97 -43.52
CA GLY A 691 49.81 -3.55 -43.45
C GLY A 691 50.92 -3.20 -42.45
N ARG A 692 51.64 -4.20 -41.91
CA ARG A 692 52.68 -4.01 -40.89
C ARG A 692 54.07 -4.04 -41.53
N THR A 693 54.97 -3.20 -41.03
CA THR A 693 56.35 -3.16 -41.54
C THR A 693 57.19 -4.23 -40.84
N VAL A 694 57.82 -5.09 -41.63
CA VAL A 694 58.82 -6.07 -41.17
C VAL A 694 60.20 -5.65 -41.67
N GLN A 695 61.16 -5.53 -40.77
CA GLN A 695 62.56 -5.28 -41.10
C GLN A 695 63.26 -6.62 -41.35
N LEU A 696 63.86 -6.78 -42.53
CA LEU A 696 64.71 -7.92 -42.88
C LEU A 696 66.16 -7.48 -42.94
N THR A 697 67.05 -8.19 -42.25
CA THR A 697 68.46 -7.86 -42.16
C THR A 697 69.30 -9.08 -42.50
N LEU A 698 70.18 -8.94 -43.48
CA LEU A 698 71.18 -9.93 -43.86
C LEU A 698 72.52 -9.58 -43.21
N GLY A 699 73.10 -10.54 -42.49
CA GLY A 699 74.37 -10.38 -41.77
C GLY A 699 74.20 -9.84 -40.34
N THR A 700 75.33 -9.65 -39.66
CA THR A 700 75.38 -9.13 -38.29
C THR A 700 76.46 -8.06 -38.14
N GLY A 701 76.35 -7.22 -37.12
CA GLY A 701 77.33 -6.16 -36.85
C GLY A 701 77.27 -4.97 -37.82
N PRO A 702 78.32 -4.14 -37.89
CA PRO A 702 78.32 -2.89 -38.67
C PRO A 702 78.16 -3.07 -40.18
N GLY A 703 78.45 -4.27 -40.71
CA GLY A 703 78.32 -4.60 -42.12
C GLY A 703 76.95 -5.20 -42.50
N ALA A 704 76.02 -5.33 -41.56
CA ALA A 704 74.69 -5.88 -41.84
C ALA A 704 73.90 -4.97 -42.81
N GLN A 705 73.18 -5.58 -43.74
CA GLN A 705 72.35 -4.86 -44.71
C GLN A 705 70.88 -5.12 -44.43
N SER A 706 70.10 -4.06 -44.25
CA SER A 706 68.67 -4.15 -43.96
C SER A 706 67.82 -3.58 -45.10
N CYS A 707 66.63 -4.15 -45.25
CA CYS A 707 65.52 -3.55 -45.98
C CYS A 707 64.21 -3.76 -45.20
N SER A 708 63.14 -3.06 -45.58
CA SER A 708 61.83 -3.20 -44.94
C SER A 708 60.75 -3.49 -45.99
N GLY A 709 59.82 -4.39 -45.65
CA GLY A 709 58.63 -4.68 -46.46
C GLY A 709 57.36 -4.48 -45.63
N VAL A 710 56.27 -4.08 -46.28
CA VAL A 710 54.94 -4.02 -45.66
C VAL A 710 54.20 -5.32 -45.94
N THR A 711 53.58 -5.91 -44.92
CA THR A 711 52.83 -7.16 -45.07
C THR A 711 51.58 -6.95 -45.94
N THR A 712 51.37 -7.86 -46.87
CA THR A 712 50.15 -7.91 -47.69
C THR A 712 48.97 -8.50 -46.91
N ALA A 713 47.78 -8.60 -47.54
CA ALA A 713 46.63 -9.32 -46.96
C ALA A 713 46.92 -10.79 -46.59
N ALA A 714 47.96 -11.39 -47.20
CA ALA A 714 48.42 -12.74 -46.86
C ALA A 714 49.47 -12.77 -45.72
N GLY A 715 49.79 -11.62 -45.12
CA GLY A 715 50.78 -11.46 -44.06
C GLY A 715 52.23 -11.44 -44.56
N THR A 716 52.46 -11.48 -45.87
CA THR A 716 53.82 -11.56 -46.44
C THR A 716 54.42 -10.18 -46.62
N ALA A 717 55.58 -9.92 -46.00
CA ALA A 717 56.46 -8.79 -46.26
C ALA A 717 57.62 -9.24 -47.15
N SER A 718 57.96 -8.44 -48.16
CA SER A 718 59.07 -8.70 -49.08
C SER A 718 59.82 -7.39 -49.36
N CYS A 719 61.15 -7.46 -49.40
CA CYS A 719 61.99 -6.32 -49.76
C CYS A 719 63.29 -6.79 -50.45
N THR A 720 63.91 -5.91 -51.22
CA THR A 720 65.11 -6.23 -51.99
C THR A 720 66.30 -5.42 -51.47
N ILE A 721 67.39 -6.11 -51.14
CA ILE A 721 68.72 -5.51 -51.03
C ILE A 721 69.27 -5.40 -52.44
N ALA A 722 69.47 -4.18 -52.94
CA ALA A 722 69.82 -3.94 -54.36
C ALA A 722 71.18 -4.53 -54.78
N SER A 723 72.15 -4.56 -53.87
CA SER A 723 73.45 -5.18 -54.06
C SER A 723 73.92 -5.74 -52.72
N VAL A 724 73.96 -7.06 -52.60
CA VAL A 724 74.49 -7.72 -51.39
C VAL A 724 75.99 -7.47 -51.28
N ASN A 725 76.45 -7.19 -50.07
CA ASN A 725 77.84 -6.97 -49.71
C ASN A 725 78.08 -7.60 -48.33
N GLN A 726 78.15 -8.93 -48.31
CA GLN A 726 78.37 -9.74 -47.11
C GLN A 726 79.60 -10.62 -47.27
N PRO A 727 80.28 -11.01 -46.18
CA PRO A 727 81.29 -12.07 -46.22
C PRO A 727 80.69 -13.36 -46.82
N GLY A 728 81.46 -14.05 -47.67
CA GLY A 728 81.03 -15.33 -48.22
C GLY A 728 80.97 -16.43 -47.15
N GLY A 729 79.94 -17.27 -47.19
CA GLY A 729 79.70 -18.36 -46.25
C GLY A 729 78.35 -18.28 -45.54
N PRO A 730 78.17 -19.05 -44.44
CA PRO A 730 76.96 -18.97 -43.62
C PRO A 730 76.78 -17.56 -43.08
N ALA A 731 75.60 -17.00 -43.33
CA ALA A 731 75.15 -15.72 -42.80
C ALA A 731 73.76 -15.90 -42.17
N THR A 732 73.40 -14.99 -41.27
CA THR A 732 72.08 -14.97 -40.66
C THR A 732 71.21 -13.96 -41.39
N VAL A 733 69.98 -14.34 -41.73
CA VAL A 733 68.91 -13.37 -42.01
C VAL A 733 68.04 -13.29 -40.77
N SER A 734 67.90 -12.10 -40.20
CA SER A 734 66.88 -11.82 -39.19
C SER A 734 65.70 -11.09 -39.83
N ALA A 735 64.49 -11.46 -39.44
CA ALA A 735 63.29 -10.69 -39.69
C ALA A 735 62.73 -10.26 -38.34
N ALA A 736 62.33 -8.99 -38.22
CA ALA A 736 61.80 -8.43 -37.00
C ALA A 736 60.60 -7.53 -37.28
N PHE A 737 59.52 -7.78 -36.55
CA PHE A 737 58.39 -6.88 -36.39
C PHE A 737 58.49 -6.27 -34.99
N ALA A 738 58.55 -4.93 -34.92
CA ALA A 738 58.77 -4.20 -33.66
C ALA A 738 57.52 -4.14 -32.75
N GLY A 739 56.39 -4.68 -33.20
CA GLY A 739 55.10 -4.45 -32.57
C GLY A 739 54.50 -3.10 -32.98
N ASP A 740 53.23 -2.90 -32.68
CA ASP A 740 52.53 -1.62 -32.85
C ASP A 740 51.55 -1.39 -31.69
N ALA A 741 50.56 -0.50 -31.86
CA ALA A 741 49.55 -0.25 -30.84
C ALA A 741 48.65 -1.48 -30.58
N TYR A 742 48.50 -2.38 -31.55
CA TYR A 742 47.60 -3.53 -31.56
C TYR A 742 48.32 -4.85 -31.29
N TYR A 743 49.55 -5.00 -31.76
CA TYR A 743 50.27 -6.26 -31.78
C TYR A 743 51.59 -6.21 -31.01
N LEU A 744 51.95 -7.32 -30.37
CA LEU A 744 53.26 -7.53 -29.75
C LEU A 744 54.37 -7.75 -30.80
N PRO A 745 55.63 -7.37 -30.49
CA PRO A 745 56.76 -7.63 -31.36
C PRO A 745 57.00 -9.13 -31.55
N SER A 746 57.50 -9.50 -32.73
CA SER A 746 57.98 -10.85 -33.03
C SER A 746 59.21 -10.81 -33.91
N ALA A 747 60.09 -11.78 -33.75
CA ALA A 747 61.30 -11.88 -34.55
C ALA A 747 61.64 -13.33 -34.84
N THR A 748 62.32 -13.54 -35.95
CA THR A 748 62.82 -14.86 -36.37
C THR A 748 64.17 -14.70 -37.05
N SER A 749 64.91 -15.79 -37.13
CA SER A 749 66.17 -15.82 -37.86
C SER A 749 66.30 -17.12 -38.63
N ALA A 750 66.86 -17.04 -39.84
CA ALA A 750 67.20 -18.18 -40.68
C ALA A 750 68.68 -18.13 -41.06
N SER A 751 69.28 -19.31 -41.23
CA SER A 751 70.62 -19.44 -41.79
C SER A 751 70.53 -19.44 -43.32
N VAL A 752 71.33 -18.59 -43.96
CA VAL A 752 71.49 -18.54 -45.42
C VAL A 752 72.95 -18.70 -45.78
N VAL A 753 73.25 -19.09 -47.02
CA VAL A 753 74.63 -19.12 -47.51
C VAL A 753 74.82 -18.01 -48.53
N VAL A 754 75.76 -17.11 -48.23
CA VAL A 754 76.24 -16.09 -49.16
C VAL A 754 77.31 -16.70 -50.04
N PHE A 755 77.07 -16.74 -51.35
CA PHE A 755 78.02 -17.28 -52.32
C PHE A 755 78.43 -16.19 -53.32
N THR A 756 79.56 -16.37 -53.99
CA THR A 756 80.00 -15.44 -55.04
C THR A 756 80.14 -16.21 -56.34
N TRP A 757 79.69 -15.64 -57.45
CA TRP A 757 79.92 -16.23 -58.77
C TRP A 757 81.40 -16.23 -59.10
N THR A 758 81.86 -17.27 -59.80
CA THR A 758 83.27 -17.34 -60.22
C THR A 758 83.53 -16.27 -61.30
N PRO A 759 84.59 -15.44 -61.17
CA PRO A 759 84.94 -14.47 -62.20
C PRO A 759 85.33 -15.17 -63.52
N GLY A 760 84.87 -14.65 -64.66
CA GLY A 760 85.28 -15.10 -66.00
C GLY A 760 84.61 -16.39 -66.52
N GLY A 761 83.80 -17.07 -65.71
CA GLY A 761 83.11 -18.31 -66.12
C GLY A 761 82.49 -19.04 -64.94
N ASN A 762 82.05 -20.28 -65.17
CA ASN A 762 81.42 -21.14 -64.18
C ASN A 762 82.07 -22.53 -64.23
N PHE A 763 82.37 -23.10 -63.06
CA PHE A 763 82.71 -24.51 -63.01
C PHE A 763 81.49 -25.38 -63.22
N VAL A 764 81.71 -26.61 -63.62
CA VAL A 764 80.68 -27.56 -63.99
C VAL A 764 80.92 -28.88 -63.27
N ILE A 765 79.85 -29.45 -62.72
CA ILE A 765 79.81 -30.80 -62.15
C ILE A 765 78.76 -31.63 -62.89
N GLY A 766 78.90 -32.95 -62.87
CA GLY A 766 77.87 -33.86 -63.39
C GLY A 766 76.61 -33.85 -62.52
N ASP A 767 75.45 -34.03 -63.12
CA ASP A 767 74.17 -34.16 -62.41
C ASP A 767 74.12 -35.36 -61.47
N GLY A 768 74.82 -36.44 -61.79
CA GLY A 768 75.04 -37.56 -60.86
C GLY A 768 75.89 -37.23 -59.64
N ASN A 769 76.48 -36.04 -59.57
CA ASN A 769 77.33 -35.58 -58.47
C ASN A 769 76.76 -34.36 -57.73
N ALA A 770 75.56 -33.91 -58.09
CA ALA A 770 74.94 -32.71 -57.52
C ALA A 770 74.11 -32.98 -56.25
N THR A 771 74.21 -34.18 -55.66
CA THR A 771 73.54 -34.53 -54.41
C THR A 771 74.05 -33.66 -53.26
N VAL A 772 73.13 -33.02 -52.53
CA VAL A 772 73.46 -32.19 -51.36
C VAL A 772 74.22 -33.01 -50.31
N GLY A 773 75.29 -32.43 -49.77
CA GLY A 773 76.21 -33.06 -48.83
C GLY A 773 77.36 -33.83 -49.47
N ALA A 774 77.26 -34.21 -50.76
CA ALA A 774 78.29 -34.96 -51.47
C ALA A 774 79.47 -34.09 -51.90
N THR A 775 80.63 -34.72 -52.09
CA THR A 775 81.82 -34.09 -52.67
C THR A 775 81.82 -34.30 -54.17
N ALA A 776 81.83 -33.21 -54.94
CA ALA A 776 81.90 -33.21 -56.39
C ALA A 776 83.26 -32.69 -56.87
N THR A 777 83.76 -33.25 -57.99
CA THR A 777 84.99 -32.77 -58.64
C THR A 777 84.63 -31.77 -59.71
N PHE A 778 84.81 -30.48 -59.45
CA PHE A 778 84.46 -29.42 -60.39
C PHE A 778 85.59 -29.10 -61.38
N TRP A 779 86.82 -29.59 -61.14
CA TRP A 779 87.98 -29.35 -61.99
C TRP A 779 88.96 -30.52 -61.92
N SER A 780 89.36 -31.12 -63.05
CA SER A 780 90.39 -32.19 -63.10
C SER A 780 90.77 -32.58 -64.54
N ASP A 781 92.00 -33.08 -64.75
CA ASP A 781 92.43 -33.75 -65.99
C ASP A 781 91.61 -35.01 -66.30
N THR A 782 91.01 -35.60 -65.27
CA THR A 782 90.18 -36.79 -65.25
C THR A 782 88.73 -36.46 -64.89
N TRP A 783 88.28 -35.21 -65.13
CA TRP A 783 86.89 -34.77 -64.83
C TRP A 783 85.83 -35.75 -65.35
N TYR A 784 86.02 -36.28 -66.56
CA TYR A 784 85.11 -37.24 -67.21
C TYR A 784 85.01 -38.60 -66.50
N LEU A 785 85.99 -38.99 -65.68
CA LEU A 785 85.96 -40.19 -64.83
C LEU A 785 85.39 -39.85 -63.45
N ALA A 786 85.71 -38.66 -62.93
CA ALA A 786 85.31 -38.23 -61.61
C ALA A 786 83.84 -37.77 -61.52
N ASN A 787 83.22 -37.43 -62.66
CA ASN A 787 81.82 -37.00 -62.74
C ASN A 787 80.98 -37.99 -63.55
N SER A 788 79.81 -38.32 -62.99
CA SER A 788 78.75 -39.04 -63.65
C SER A 788 77.76 -38.05 -64.28
N VAL A 789 77.51 -38.20 -65.57
CA VAL A 789 76.60 -37.36 -66.36
C VAL A 789 75.52 -38.25 -66.97
N SER A 790 74.25 -37.98 -66.66
CA SER A 790 73.13 -38.85 -67.06
C SER A 790 72.98 -39.03 -68.58
N GLY A 791 73.34 -38.01 -69.36
CA GLY A 791 73.30 -38.02 -70.83
C GLY A 791 74.46 -38.75 -71.52
N GLY A 792 75.29 -39.48 -70.76
CA GLY A 792 76.39 -40.30 -71.26
C GLY A 792 77.79 -39.74 -70.92
N THR A 793 78.82 -40.49 -71.31
CA THR A 793 80.22 -40.16 -70.96
C THR A 793 80.65 -38.82 -71.56
N ALA A 794 81.16 -37.92 -70.71
CA ALA A 794 81.68 -36.63 -71.16
C ALA A 794 82.99 -36.81 -71.96
N PRO A 795 83.27 -35.94 -72.96
CA PRO A 795 84.54 -35.96 -73.67
C PRO A 795 85.73 -35.78 -72.71
N ASN A 796 86.75 -36.63 -72.83
CA ASN A 796 87.96 -36.55 -71.97
C ASN A 796 88.67 -35.18 -72.05
N SER A 797 88.40 -34.39 -73.09
CA SER A 797 88.96 -33.06 -73.28
C SER A 797 88.24 -31.97 -72.48
N PHE A 798 87.10 -32.26 -71.83
CA PHE A 798 86.44 -31.33 -70.92
C PHE A 798 87.01 -31.48 -69.50
N LYS A 799 87.38 -30.36 -68.89
CA LYS A 799 88.07 -30.33 -67.59
C LYS A 799 87.25 -29.75 -66.44
N GLY A 800 86.02 -29.29 -66.71
CA GLY A 800 85.09 -28.81 -65.69
C GLY A 800 84.86 -27.29 -65.62
N PHE A 801 85.30 -26.50 -66.61
CA PHE A 801 85.08 -25.05 -66.63
C PHE A 801 84.44 -24.56 -67.93
N SER A 802 83.48 -23.66 -67.80
CA SER A 802 82.73 -23.04 -68.89
C SER A 802 82.80 -21.53 -68.81
N ASN A 803 83.11 -20.84 -69.90
CA ASN A 803 83.16 -19.37 -69.94
C ASN A 803 81.97 -18.72 -70.65
N ASP A 804 81.05 -19.53 -71.17
CA ASP A 804 79.81 -19.05 -71.76
C ASP A 804 78.63 -19.84 -71.17
N PRO A 805 77.73 -19.21 -70.39
CA PRO A 805 77.77 -17.81 -69.98
C PRO A 805 78.90 -17.53 -68.97
N ALA A 806 79.48 -16.33 -69.05
CA ALA A 806 80.45 -15.84 -68.08
C ALA A 806 79.74 -15.27 -66.84
N GLY A 807 80.18 -15.67 -65.64
CA GLY A 807 79.64 -15.16 -64.37
C GLY A 807 78.19 -15.58 -64.12
N ARG A 808 77.40 -14.66 -63.51
CA ARG A 808 76.02 -14.91 -63.10
C ARG A 808 75.16 -15.50 -64.21
N THR A 809 74.40 -16.52 -63.88
CA THR A 809 73.46 -17.14 -64.82
C THR A 809 72.26 -17.78 -64.11
N THR A 810 71.24 -18.17 -64.88
CA THR A 810 70.03 -18.86 -64.39
C THR A 810 70.07 -20.34 -64.77
N CYS A 811 69.26 -21.18 -64.13
CA CYS A 811 69.01 -22.53 -64.63
C CYS A 811 68.27 -22.50 -65.97
N GLY A 812 68.37 -23.60 -66.71
CA GLY A 812 67.87 -23.70 -68.08
C GLY A 812 68.89 -23.19 -69.11
N GLY A 813 68.86 -23.81 -70.28
CA GLY A 813 69.76 -23.50 -71.39
C GLY A 813 71.04 -24.33 -71.42
N ASN A 814 72.03 -23.84 -72.15
CA ASN A 814 73.29 -24.55 -72.44
C ASN A 814 74.49 -23.69 -72.02
N TRP A 815 75.64 -24.34 -71.88
CA TRP A 815 76.93 -23.71 -71.66
C TRP A 815 77.95 -24.16 -72.70
N ARG A 816 79.02 -23.39 -72.92
CA ARG A 816 80.06 -23.65 -73.92
C ARG A 816 81.46 -23.29 -73.41
N THR A 817 82.46 -24.03 -73.88
CA THR A 817 83.89 -23.84 -73.58
C THR A 817 84.78 -24.40 -74.70
N LEU A 818 86.08 -24.17 -74.63
CA LEU A 818 87.07 -24.85 -75.48
C LEU A 818 87.70 -26.06 -74.75
N PRO A 819 88.28 -27.03 -75.48
CA PRO A 819 88.99 -28.16 -74.89
C PRO A 819 90.14 -27.77 -73.95
N GLY A 820 90.41 -28.63 -72.97
CA GLY A 820 91.59 -28.55 -72.12
C GLY A 820 91.49 -27.42 -71.09
N ASN A 821 92.54 -26.59 -71.05
CA ASN A 821 92.67 -25.48 -70.11
C ASN A 821 92.27 -24.13 -70.75
N SER A 822 91.32 -24.13 -71.68
CA SER A 822 90.97 -22.96 -72.50
C SER A 822 89.46 -22.67 -72.45
N PRO A 823 89.03 -21.49 -71.99
CA PRO A 823 89.85 -20.52 -71.26
C PRO A 823 90.31 -21.06 -69.89
N PRO A 824 91.45 -20.59 -69.37
CA PRO A 824 91.93 -21.02 -68.07
C PRO A 824 91.02 -20.44 -66.97
N PRO A 825 90.63 -21.23 -65.96
CA PRO A 825 89.89 -20.72 -64.81
C PRO A 825 90.77 -19.78 -63.95
N SER A 826 90.12 -18.92 -63.16
CA SER A 826 90.78 -18.00 -62.22
C SER A 826 91.65 -18.74 -61.19
N ASN A 827 92.79 -18.15 -60.81
CA ASN A 827 93.61 -18.63 -59.69
C ASN A 827 92.98 -18.32 -58.31
N ALA A 828 91.99 -17.43 -58.24
CA ALA A 828 91.27 -17.07 -57.04
C ALA A 828 89.83 -17.57 -57.13
N LEU A 829 89.49 -18.55 -56.28
CA LEU A 829 88.13 -19.07 -56.16
C LEU A 829 87.49 -18.63 -54.85
N PRO A 830 86.24 -18.12 -54.88
CA PRO A 830 85.46 -17.96 -53.66
C PRO A 830 85.31 -19.30 -52.94
N GLN A 831 85.42 -19.30 -51.62
CA GLN A 831 85.20 -20.51 -50.80
C GLN A 831 83.78 -21.05 -50.98
N TYR A 832 82.80 -20.18 -51.21
CA TYR A 832 81.41 -20.50 -51.48
C TYR A 832 81.05 -19.95 -52.86
N THR A 833 80.78 -20.82 -53.82
CA THR A 833 80.56 -20.45 -55.23
C THR A 833 79.42 -21.22 -55.84
N ALA A 834 78.88 -20.70 -56.94
CA ALA A 834 77.91 -21.41 -57.77
C ALA A 834 78.64 -22.21 -58.85
N VAL A 835 78.20 -23.45 -59.07
CA VAL A 835 78.67 -24.32 -60.17
C VAL A 835 77.48 -24.78 -60.99
N LEU A 836 77.68 -24.92 -62.29
CA LEU A 836 76.67 -25.46 -63.19
C LEU A 836 76.58 -26.97 -62.98
N VAL A 837 75.37 -27.48 -62.96
CA VAL A 837 75.12 -28.92 -62.98
C VAL A 837 74.77 -29.31 -64.40
N THR A 838 75.49 -30.26 -64.98
CA THR A 838 75.28 -30.69 -66.37
C THR A 838 74.71 -32.09 -66.46
N SER A 839 73.66 -32.25 -67.27
CA SER A 839 73.10 -33.57 -67.60
C SER A 839 73.60 -34.11 -68.93
N LYS A 840 74.32 -33.31 -69.73
CA LYS A 840 74.88 -33.76 -71.02
C LYS A 840 76.10 -32.94 -71.37
N VAL A 841 77.15 -33.58 -71.89
CA VAL A 841 78.34 -32.88 -72.42
C VAL A 841 78.65 -33.43 -73.81
N VAL A 842 78.75 -32.55 -74.80
CA VAL A 842 79.01 -32.91 -76.21
C VAL A 842 80.15 -32.06 -76.75
N LYS A 843 81.00 -32.67 -77.58
CA LYS A 843 82.05 -31.97 -78.32
C LYS A 843 81.69 -31.92 -79.81
N SER A 844 81.80 -30.74 -80.42
CA SER A 844 81.69 -30.54 -81.87
C SER A 844 82.82 -29.63 -82.34
N GLY A 845 83.74 -30.19 -83.15
CA GLY A 845 84.98 -29.52 -83.50
C GLY A 845 85.79 -29.10 -82.26
N ASN A 846 86.12 -27.81 -82.18
CA ASN A 846 86.86 -27.20 -81.07
C ASN A 846 85.96 -26.63 -79.96
N ILE A 847 84.65 -26.89 -79.98
CA ILE A 847 83.73 -26.41 -78.95
C ILE A 847 83.20 -27.60 -78.15
N ILE A 848 83.23 -27.47 -76.82
CA ILE A 848 82.54 -28.37 -75.90
C ILE A 848 81.36 -27.60 -75.33
N GLY A 849 80.18 -28.21 -75.31
CA GLY A 849 79.01 -27.62 -74.66
C GLY A 849 78.22 -28.64 -73.88
N GLY A 850 77.37 -28.15 -73.00
CA GLY A 850 76.50 -29.01 -72.20
C GLY A 850 75.21 -28.32 -71.80
N THR A 851 74.33 -29.10 -71.20
CA THR A 851 73.07 -28.62 -70.63
C THR A 851 73.30 -28.04 -69.24
N LYS A 852 72.42 -27.15 -68.81
CA LYS A 852 72.44 -26.55 -67.47
C LYS A 852 71.06 -26.68 -66.82
N PRO A 853 70.60 -27.91 -66.49
CA PRO A 853 69.34 -28.11 -65.79
C PRO A 853 69.34 -27.42 -64.41
N ALA A 854 70.43 -27.52 -63.66
CA ALA A 854 70.51 -26.99 -62.31
C ALA A 854 71.79 -26.16 -62.08
N ILE A 855 71.79 -25.40 -60.98
CA ILE A 855 72.96 -24.69 -60.46
C ILE A 855 73.09 -25.07 -58.99
N ALA A 856 74.24 -25.61 -58.63
CA ALA A 856 74.55 -25.99 -57.25
C ALA A 856 75.37 -24.90 -56.58
N ILE A 857 75.06 -24.60 -55.32
CA ILE A 857 75.93 -23.82 -54.45
C ILE A 857 76.85 -24.80 -53.73
N VAL A 858 78.15 -24.55 -53.80
CA VAL A 858 79.17 -25.46 -53.27
C VAL A 858 80.15 -24.73 -52.35
N ARG A 859 80.71 -25.47 -51.40
CA ARG A 859 81.87 -25.05 -50.61
C ARG A 859 83.13 -25.71 -51.17
N VAL A 860 84.04 -24.91 -51.73
CA VAL A 860 85.30 -25.38 -52.31
C VAL A 860 86.20 -25.98 -51.22
N ASN A 861 86.68 -27.20 -51.43
CA ASN A 861 87.65 -27.84 -50.56
C ASN A 861 89.07 -27.30 -50.87
N PRO A 862 90.00 -27.32 -49.90
CA PRO A 862 91.40 -26.98 -50.15
C PRO A 862 92.04 -27.83 -51.26
N GLY A 863 93.02 -27.29 -51.97
CA GLY A 863 93.85 -28.03 -52.94
C GLY A 863 93.63 -27.69 -54.42
N TYR A 864 92.66 -26.83 -54.75
CA TYR A 864 92.46 -26.34 -56.12
C TYR A 864 93.66 -25.50 -56.62
N SER A 865 94.02 -25.70 -57.89
CA SER A 865 94.91 -24.83 -58.68
C SER A 865 94.36 -24.72 -60.10
N PRO A 866 94.58 -23.60 -60.83
CA PRO A 866 94.11 -23.40 -62.22
C PRO A 866 94.90 -24.23 -63.26
N SER A 867 95.25 -25.47 -62.89
CA SER A 867 95.86 -26.49 -63.70
C SER A 867 95.06 -27.79 -63.52
N PRO A 868 94.63 -28.46 -64.60
CA PRO A 868 93.80 -29.66 -64.48
C PRO A 868 94.53 -30.82 -63.76
N GLY A 869 95.86 -30.79 -63.65
CA GLY A 869 96.62 -31.76 -62.86
C GLY A 869 96.44 -31.65 -61.34
N HIS A 870 95.73 -30.63 -60.84
CA HIS A 870 95.38 -30.45 -59.44
C HIS A 870 93.85 -30.47 -59.28
N PRO A 871 93.25 -31.61 -58.88
CA PRO A 871 91.80 -31.73 -58.80
C PRO A 871 91.17 -30.71 -57.84
N GLY A 872 90.21 -29.93 -58.35
CA GLY A 872 89.33 -29.09 -57.55
C GLY A 872 88.09 -29.87 -57.13
N THR A 873 87.88 -29.99 -55.82
CA THR A 873 86.69 -30.63 -55.26
C THR A 873 85.91 -29.65 -54.40
N ALA A 874 84.59 -29.84 -54.29
CA ALA A 874 83.73 -29.02 -53.46
C ALA A 874 82.58 -29.86 -52.87
N GLN A 875 82.12 -29.48 -51.69
CA GLN A 875 80.91 -30.06 -51.09
C GLN A 875 79.67 -29.32 -51.60
N VAL A 876 78.66 -30.05 -52.06
CA VAL A 876 77.37 -29.47 -52.49
C VAL A 876 76.54 -29.07 -51.27
N LEU A 877 76.14 -27.79 -51.19
CA LEU A 877 75.35 -27.25 -50.08
C LEU A 877 73.85 -27.20 -50.38
N GLY A 878 73.49 -27.09 -51.65
CA GLY A 878 72.11 -27.07 -52.13
C GLY A 878 72.02 -26.62 -53.57
N LEU A 879 70.81 -26.63 -54.11
CA LEU A 879 70.53 -26.16 -55.46
C LEU A 879 69.96 -24.75 -55.39
N LEU A 880 70.55 -23.84 -56.16
CA LEU A 880 70.02 -22.48 -56.36
C LEU A 880 68.74 -22.51 -57.20
N CYS A 881 68.69 -23.44 -58.16
CA CYS A 881 67.55 -23.77 -59.02
C CYS A 881 67.79 -25.15 -59.65
N SER A 882 66.73 -25.79 -60.16
CA SER A 882 66.76 -27.14 -60.76
C SER A 882 65.72 -27.33 -61.84
#